data_AF-A0A7T5CJK7-F1
#
_entry.id   AF-A0A7T5CJK7-F1
#
_cell.length_a   1.000
_cell.length_b   1.000
_cell.length_c   1.000
_cell.angle_alpha   90.00
_cell.angle_beta   90.00
_cell.angle_gamma   90.00
#
_symmetry.space_group_name_H-M   'P 1'
#
loop_
_entity.id
_entity.type
_entity.pdbx_description
1 polymer ?
#
loop_
_entity_poly.entity_id
_entity_poly.type
_entity_poly.pdbx_seq_one_letter_code
_entity_poly.pdbx_strand_id
1 'polypeptide(L)'
;MRMDYVSVRTVLSDDPTHKQKGNGMKKAVITGCSSTFVCMLSILSGQVSAEQITVGSPDQTATYTIDLDNMQIMHQAKDGKQTELSSPNATWGKYHSLATNIPNQKKWVYQSPATTVTAITDNDNLKITFASNPTGNDSIDIPFPIITEQSNDKAWTLPIFEGIYVNKHATQWRDKLSRIEGESLTEKLSMPAIGILGQNAMRIVIFEDQYSNYIESSQDTQGNLQFSIAHRFNRLQKNKSYSVLFKIQNNDLLGVAKAYRQYVIETDQFVSLSDKFEYAPQGKRMIGAIQGYLWGDKLVYGDDLNSKQCKAFAKRLIAASENKKDSAATWWWGNMTEEQQKQVREVAAEEWVSMYTKNNFSLIIDQFAQNIEVQNTPVFQSFTDPNVKLSTETPIHKVVEANMAVFQQAYGNLFTNYKQWGSGISTRMINQIKAAGINKAHLSTGGLTSTSVKPWVAEAATQAGYLMGPYDSYHSVHRPDMVSDNTWETAQFDWDAYNDGAIIRKNGQPIHGFKKIGRKLSPLIAMPYVKKRVNKVTSEVPFTSWFVDCDAFGEVYDDWNPRHEASQEDGANARLGRMQWLAQSKHLVVGSEGGSAYASPVISFAHGMMSPVIGWGDPLHKDRSSKYYLGAWYPENAPGIFFKPVPLQEKYIDLYYNPTVRLPLYQAALHDSVITTHHWGNGTLKYNNTDNTTMLLEILYNVPPMFHFSPTAFRKQKSIIAKHAEVFDKLHTQTWNKPLISFEFLSDNELLQQTRFEGGTTVIANFDSIAHTINDLTIEPRSIAYKLTNQSDFVTYKP
;
A
#
# COMPACT_ATOMS: atom_id res chain seq x y z
N MET A 1 -7.22 21.59 3.05
CA MET A 1 -8.65 21.52 3.42
C MET A 1 -8.78 20.49 4.51
N ARG A 2 -9.21 20.93 5.70
CA ARG A 2 -9.34 20.15 6.93
C ARG A 2 -10.44 19.08 6.77
N MET A 3 -10.20 17.91 7.34
CA MET A 3 -11.25 16.98 7.74
C MET A 3 -11.66 17.39 9.15
N ASP A 4 -12.85 17.99 9.28
CA ASP A 4 -13.53 18.16 10.56
C ASP A 4 -14.76 17.25 10.52
N TYR A 5 -14.75 16.18 11.32
CA TYR A 5 -15.95 15.45 11.69
C TYR A 5 -16.56 16.14 12.91
N VAL A 6 -17.52 17.04 12.69
CA VAL A 6 -18.40 17.49 13.78
C VAL A 6 -19.53 16.48 13.90
N SER A 7 -19.50 15.66 14.95
CA SER A 7 -20.66 14.89 15.38
C SER A 7 -21.68 15.85 15.99
N VAL A 8 -22.82 16.03 15.34
CA VAL A 8 -23.95 16.77 15.91
C VAL A 8 -24.62 15.86 16.95
N ARG A 9 -24.37 16.11 18.24
CA ARG A 9 -25.23 15.63 19.34
C ARG A 9 -26.39 16.60 19.50
N THR A 10 -27.60 16.10 19.29
CA THR A 10 -28.84 16.78 19.69
C THR A 10 -28.98 16.67 21.20
N VAL A 11 -28.76 17.76 21.93
CA VAL A 11 -29.17 17.91 23.34
C VAL A 11 -30.38 18.83 23.32
N LEU A 12 -31.51 18.32 23.80
CA LEU A 12 -32.73 19.07 24.06
C LEU A 12 -32.42 20.15 25.10
N SER A 13 -32.70 21.40 24.75
CA SER A 13 -32.56 22.57 25.61
C SER A 13 -33.76 22.69 26.56
N ASP A 14 -33.47 22.80 27.85
CA ASP A 14 -34.36 23.37 28.86
C ASP A 14 -34.61 24.86 28.60
N ASP A 15 -35.86 25.28 28.78
CA ASP A 15 -36.30 26.68 28.82
C ASP A 15 -36.63 27.06 30.28
N PRO A 16 -36.11 28.16 30.84
CA PRO A 16 -36.39 28.56 32.21
C PRO A 16 -37.52 29.59 32.26
N THR A 17 -38.45 29.44 33.24
CA THR A 17 -39.00 30.53 34.07
C THR A 17 -40.17 30.03 34.93
N HIS A 18 -40.03 30.08 36.26
CA HIS A 18 -40.91 30.85 37.18
C HIS A 18 -40.80 30.42 38.66
N LYS A 19 -40.30 31.37 39.47
CA LYS A 19 -40.72 31.81 40.82
C LYS A 19 -41.42 30.83 41.80
N GLN A 20 -40.72 30.58 42.91
CA GLN A 20 -41.10 30.87 44.32
C GLN A 20 -42.53 30.54 44.82
N LYS A 21 -42.63 29.60 45.79
CA LYS A 21 -42.96 29.81 47.24
C LYS A 21 -43.57 28.54 47.88
N GLY A 22 -43.16 28.26 49.13
CA GLY A 22 -44.12 27.93 50.19
C GLY A 22 -44.04 26.58 50.89
N ASN A 23 -43.40 26.60 52.08
CA ASN A 23 -43.83 25.99 53.36
C ASN A 23 -44.14 24.49 53.51
N GLY A 24 -43.57 23.90 54.57
CA GLY A 24 -44.23 22.82 55.32
C GLY A 24 -43.32 21.95 56.20
N MET A 25 -43.05 22.41 57.44
CA MET A 25 -42.51 21.57 58.53
C MET A 25 -43.42 20.38 58.88
N LYS A 26 -42.85 19.25 59.34
CA LYS A 26 -43.11 18.68 60.70
C LYS A 26 -42.29 17.40 61.00
N LYS A 27 -42.03 17.25 62.32
CA LYS A 27 -41.21 16.30 63.09
C LYS A 27 -41.88 14.93 63.37
N ALA A 28 -41.06 13.91 63.70
CA ALA A 28 -41.14 12.95 64.84
C ALA A 28 -40.23 11.73 64.48
N VAL A 29 -39.19 11.24 65.18
CA VAL A 29 -38.86 10.84 66.58
C VAL A 29 -39.59 9.58 67.09
N ILE A 30 -38.80 8.69 67.74
CA ILE A 30 -39.07 7.57 68.69
C ILE A 30 -38.76 6.17 68.09
N THR A 31 -37.56 5.58 68.29
CA THR A 31 -37.08 4.64 69.36
C THR A 31 -37.82 3.30 69.53
N GLY A 32 -37.08 2.19 69.60
CA GLY A 32 -37.56 0.90 70.13
C GLY A 32 -36.60 -0.27 69.91
N CYS A 33 -36.38 -1.10 70.94
CA CYS A 33 -35.27 -2.02 71.18
C CYS A 33 -35.62 -3.51 70.93
N SER A 34 -34.59 -4.39 70.93
CA SER A 34 -34.57 -5.83 71.32
C SER A 34 -35.35 -6.84 70.45
N SER A 35 -35.00 -8.13 70.26
CA SER A 35 -33.85 -9.01 70.53
C SER A 35 -34.21 -10.42 69.99
N THR A 36 -33.23 -11.14 69.42
CA THR A 36 -33.07 -12.61 69.32
C THR A 36 -34.16 -13.53 68.71
N PHE A 37 -33.82 -14.24 67.62
CA PHE A 37 -34.08 -15.69 67.47
C PHE A 37 -33.05 -16.36 66.54
N VAL A 38 -32.61 -17.55 66.96
CA VAL A 38 -31.60 -18.43 66.36
C VAL A 38 -32.31 -19.56 65.61
N CYS A 39 -31.91 -19.88 64.37
CA CYS A 39 -31.53 -21.24 63.90
C CYS A 39 -31.53 -21.38 62.36
N MET A 40 -30.35 -21.77 61.86
CA MET A 40 -30.05 -22.67 60.73
C MET A 40 -31.02 -22.76 59.54
N LEU A 41 -30.56 -22.29 58.37
CA LEU A 41 -30.52 -23.13 57.17
C LEU A 41 -29.20 -22.88 56.42
N SER A 42 -28.54 -23.98 56.11
CA SER A 42 -27.15 -24.09 55.71
C SER A 42 -26.96 -23.95 54.19
N ILE A 43 -25.84 -23.33 53.82
CA ILE A 43 -25.15 -23.38 52.51
C ILE A 43 -25.83 -22.57 51.39
N LEU A 44 -25.78 -21.25 51.53
CA LEU A 44 -25.59 -20.36 50.38
C LEU A 44 -24.14 -20.49 49.93
N SER A 45 -23.95 -20.85 48.67
CA SER A 45 -22.69 -20.78 47.93
C SER A 45 -22.01 -19.42 48.18
N GLY A 46 -20.90 -19.44 48.91
CA GLY A 46 -20.02 -18.29 49.00
C GLY A 46 -19.40 -18.02 47.63
N GLN A 47 -20.01 -17.13 46.84
CA GLN A 47 -19.31 -16.43 45.76
C GLN A 47 -18.36 -15.43 46.42
N VAL A 48 -17.16 -15.88 46.76
CA VAL A 48 -16.03 -14.97 46.91
C VAL A 48 -15.68 -14.53 45.49
N SER A 49 -16.08 -13.31 45.12
CA SER A 49 -15.52 -12.60 43.97
C SER A 49 -14.01 -12.50 44.20
N ALA A 50 -13.21 -13.30 43.50
CA ALA A 50 -11.82 -12.99 43.34
C ALA A 50 -11.76 -11.82 42.35
N GLU A 51 -11.56 -10.60 42.86
CA GLU A 51 -11.39 -9.36 42.07
C GLU A 51 -10.20 -9.49 41.10
N GLN A 52 -9.21 -10.32 41.47
CA GLN A 52 -8.05 -10.66 40.66
C GLN A 52 -7.89 -12.18 40.53
N ILE A 53 -7.49 -12.64 39.34
CA ILE A 53 -7.11 -14.01 39.07
C ILE A 53 -5.65 -14.10 38.65
N THR A 54 -5.03 -15.24 38.93
CA THR A 54 -3.62 -15.49 38.61
C THR A 54 -3.49 -16.68 37.65
N VAL A 55 -2.80 -16.47 36.53
CA VAL A 55 -2.49 -17.51 35.54
C VAL A 55 -0.97 -17.70 35.52
N GLY A 56 -0.49 -18.91 35.84
CA GLY A 56 0.95 -19.22 35.85
C GLY A 56 1.37 -19.92 34.58
N SER A 57 2.62 -19.73 34.14
CA SER A 57 3.21 -20.59 33.11
C SER A 57 3.31 -22.05 33.61
N PRO A 58 3.22 -23.06 32.75
CA PRO A 58 3.33 -24.47 33.16
C PRO A 58 4.60 -24.81 33.95
N ASP A 59 5.69 -24.11 33.68
CA ASP A 59 7.02 -24.23 34.30
C ASP A 59 7.29 -23.22 35.44
N GLN A 60 6.29 -22.40 35.80
CA GLN A 60 6.33 -21.41 36.90
C GLN A 60 7.44 -20.34 36.78
N THR A 61 7.86 -20.03 35.57
CA THR A 61 8.81 -18.96 35.22
C THR A 61 8.16 -17.58 35.16
N ALA A 62 6.86 -17.52 34.85
CA ALA A 62 6.09 -16.29 34.74
C ALA A 62 4.71 -16.44 35.39
N THR A 63 4.20 -15.34 35.93
CA THR A 63 2.86 -15.25 36.50
C THR A 63 2.15 -14.01 36.01
N TYR A 64 0.88 -14.15 35.62
CA TYR A 64 0.03 -13.06 35.18
C TYR A 64 -1.11 -12.86 36.15
N THR A 65 -1.25 -11.63 36.64
CA THR A 65 -2.40 -11.21 37.44
C THR A 65 -3.34 -10.41 36.56
N ILE A 66 -4.60 -10.82 36.51
CA ILE A 66 -5.66 -10.19 35.73
C ILE A 66 -6.72 -9.69 36.71
N ASP A 67 -6.98 -8.39 36.68
CA ASP A 67 -8.10 -7.76 37.40
C ASP A 67 -9.37 -7.92 36.57
N LEU A 68 -10.38 -8.60 37.13
CA LEU A 68 -11.61 -8.92 36.40
C LEU A 68 -12.59 -7.73 36.35
N ASP A 69 -12.43 -6.74 37.23
CA ASP A 69 -13.30 -5.57 37.28
C ASP A 69 -12.86 -4.50 36.27
N ASN A 70 -11.59 -4.47 35.86
CA ASN A 70 -11.05 -3.47 34.92
C ASN A 70 -10.16 -4.02 33.79
N MET A 71 -9.92 -5.33 33.71
CA MET A 71 -9.06 -5.98 32.72
C MET A 71 -7.60 -5.50 32.67
N GLN A 72 -7.08 -4.94 33.78
CA GLN A 72 -5.65 -4.72 33.93
C GLN A 72 -4.92 -6.06 33.93
N ILE A 73 -3.80 -6.13 33.21
CA ILE A 73 -2.93 -7.31 33.17
C ILE A 73 -1.54 -6.92 33.63
N MET A 74 -1.09 -7.56 34.69
CA MET A 74 0.26 -7.44 35.23
C MET A 74 1.02 -8.75 35.03
N HIS A 75 2.19 -8.67 34.41
CA HIS A 75 3.15 -9.76 34.35
C HIS A 75 4.16 -9.63 35.49
N GLN A 76 4.46 -10.73 36.16
CA GLN A 76 5.53 -10.84 37.14
C GLN A 76 6.55 -11.89 36.66
N ALA A 77 7.77 -11.43 36.43
CA ALA A 77 8.89 -12.30 36.08
C ALA A 77 9.42 -13.05 37.31
N LYS A 78 10.20 -14.12 37.10
CA LYS A 78 10.86 -14.90 38.15
C LYS A 78 11.75 -14.06 39.10
N ASP A 79 12.35 -12.98 38.59
CA ASP A 79 13.16 -12.05 39.41
C ASP A 79 12.32 -11.06 40.24
N GLY A 80 11.00 -11.19 40.20
CA GLY A 80 10.05 -10.37 40.94
C GLY A 80 9.67 -9.07 40.25
N LYS A 81 10.28 -8.71 39.10
CA LYS A 81 9.93 -7.49 38.38
C LYS A 81 8.53 -7.59 37.80
N GLN A 82 7.76 -6.52 38.00
CA GLN A 82 6.42 -6.39 37.46
C GLN A 82 6.40 -5.55 36.19
N THR A 83 5.51 -5.87 35.27
CA THR A 83 5.34 -5.18 33.99
C THR A 83 3.86 -5.15 33.64
N GLU A 84 3.32 -3.95 33.43
CA GLU A 84 1.94 -3.80 32.95
C GLU A 84 1.88 -4.14 31.45
N LEU A 85 0.96 -5.04 31.10
CA LEU A 85 0.68 -5.47 29.72
C LEU A 85 -0.58 -4.84 29.15
N SER A 86 -1.59 -4.64 30.00
CA SER A 86 -2.80 -3.88 29.68
C SER A 86 -3.17 -3.01 30.88
N SER A 87 -3.46 -1.74 30.63
CA SER A 87 -3.89 -0.77 31.65
C SER A 87 -5.36 -0.98 32.02
N PRO A 88 -5.78 -0.53 33.22
CA PRO A 88 -7.16 -0.68 33.68
C PRO A 88 -8.14 0.12 32.82
N ASN A 89 -9.30 -0.49 32.54
CA ASN A 89 -10.40 0.12 31.81
C ASN A 89 -11.69 0.03 32.64
N ALA A 90 -12.19 1.18 33.10
CA ALA A 90 -13.40 1.27 33.93
C ALA A 90 -14.72 0.93 33.20
N THR A 91 -14.67 0.64 31.89
CA THR A 91 -15.83 0.17 31.11
C THR A 91 -16.21 -1.27 31.51
N TRP A 92 -15.26 -2.04 32.04
CA TRP A 92 -15.53 -3.34 32.63
C TRP A 92 -16.21 -3.17 34.00
N GLY A 93 -16.88 -4.22 34.49
CA GLY A 93 -17.68 -4.15 35.71
C GLY A 93 -17.69 -5.45 36.51
N LYS A 94 -18.23 -5.36 37.73
CA LYS A 94 -18.12 -6.41 38.77
C LYS A 94 -18.93 -7.68 38.53
N TYR A 95 -19.74 -7.73 37.47
CA TYR A 95 -20.69 -8.82 37.22
C TYR A 95 -20.06 -9.89 36.33
N HIS A 96 -19.16 -10.66 36.92
CA HIS A 96 -18.53 -11.82 36.30
C HIS A 96 -18.70 -13.09 37.15
N SER A 97 -18.65 -14.24 36.49
CA SER A 97 -18.65 -15.56 37.14
C SER A 97 -17.51 -16.42 36.61
N LEU A 98 -16.67 -16.93 37.49
CA LEU A 98 -15.56 -17.84 37.14
C LEU A 98 -16.12 -19.22 36.76
N ALA A 99 -15.76 -19.71 35.58
CA ALA A 99 -16.22 -20.97 35.00
C ALA A 99 -15.13 -22.07 35.00
N THR A 100 -13.85 -21.70 34.91
CA THR A 100 -12.72 -22.65 34.95
C THR A 100 -11.54 -22.03 35.65
N ASN A 101 -10.87 -22.82 36.50
CA ASN A 101 -9.78 -22.37 37.35
C ASN A 101 -8.67 -23.44 37.47
N ILE A 102 -7.90 -23.65 36.40
CA ILE A 102 -6.69 -24.50 36.42
C ILE A 102 -5.43 -23.63 36.34
N PRO A 103 -4.24 -24.11 36.74
CA PRO A 103 -3.06 -23.25 36.92
C PRO A 103 -2.69 -22.39 35.70
N ASN A 104 -2.74 -22.96 34.50
CA ASN A 104 -2.36 -22.33 33.23
C ASN A 104 -3.56 -21.85 32.39
N GLN A 105 -4.80 -21.99 32.89
CA GLN A 105 -5.98 -21.54 32.16
C GLN A 105 -7.10 -21.10 33.11
N LYS A 106 -7.60 -19.89 32.87
CA LYS A 106 -8.78 -19.34 33.55
C LYS A 106 -9.86 -19.01 32.54
N LYS A 107 -11.11 -19.20 32.94
CA LYS A 107 -12.28 -18.85 32.12
C LYS A 107 -13.33 -18.19 32.98
N TRP A 108 -13.87 -17.06 32.54
CA TRP A 108 -14.96 -16.34 33.20
C TRP A 108 -15.95 -15.78 32.18
N VAL A 109 -17.09 -15.31 32.65
CA VAL A 109 -18.16 -14.76 31.82
C VAL A 109 -18.63 -13.44 32.41
N TYR A 110 -18.61 -12.37 31.60
CA TYR A 110 -19.31 -11.11 31.89
C TYR A 110 -20.78 -11.24 31.52
N GLN A 111 -21.68 -10.75 32.37
CA GLN A 111 -23.13 -10.95 32.19
C GLN A 111 -23.80 -9.93 31.27
N SER A 112 -23.23 -8.73 31.11
CA SER A 112 -23.84 -7.65 30.31
C SER A 112 -22.77 -6.79 29.62
N PRO A 113 -22.52 -6.97 28.32
CA PRO A 113 -23.08 -8.01 27.46
C PRO A 113 -22.46 -9.38 27.79
N ALA A 114 -23.22 -10.46 27.52
CA ALA A 114 -22.75 -11.83 27.69
C ALA A 114 -21.47 -12.09 26.88
N THR A 115 -20.33 -12.18 27.56
CA THR A 115 -19.01 -12.35 26.93
C THR A 115 -18.20 -13.34 27.72
N THR A 116 -17.80 -14.43 27.07
CA THR A 116 -16.88 -15.40 27.67
C THR A 116 -15.46 -14.93 27.43
N VAL A 117 -14.63 -14.97 28.47
CA VAL A 117 -13.20 -14.67 28.37
C VAL A 117 -12.40 -15.87 28.84
N THR A 118 -11.37 -16.21 28.09
CA THR A 118 -10.44 -17.29 28.40
C THR A 118 -9.02 -16.73 28.40
N ALA A 119 -8.30 -16.92 29.50
CA ALA A 119 -6.88 -16.63 29.62
C ALA A 119 -6.11 -17.95 29.64
N ILE A 120 -5.15 -18.12 28.73
CA ILE A 120 -4.30 -19.30 28.63
C ILE A 120 -2.84 -18.86 28.60
N THR A 121 -2.01 -19.51 29.39
CA THR A 121 -0.56 -19.41 29.28
C THR A 121 -0.02 -20.59 28.48
N ASP A 122 0.78 -20.28 27.46
CA ASP A 122 1.57 -21.26 26.72
C ASP A 122 3.03 -20.81 26.73
N ASN A 123 3.87 -21.60 27.39
CA ASN A 123 5.20 -21.19 27.87
C ASN A 123 5.09 -19.85 28.65
N ASP A 124 5.92 -18.87 28.31
CA ASP A 124 5.95 -17.52 28.89
C ASP A 124 5.06 -16.51 28.13
N ASN A 125 4.06 -16.96 27.39
CA ASN A 125 3.13 -16.07 26.67
C ASN A 125 1.72 -16.17 27.25
N LEU A 126 1.00 -15.06 27.28
CA LEU A 126 -0.40 -15.00 27.71
C LEU A 126 -1.31 -14.72 26.53
N LYS A 127 -2.27 -15.61 26.27
CA LYS A 127 -3.34 -15.41 25.31
C LYS A 127 -4.65 -15.11 26.03
N ILE A 128 -5.30 -14.01 25.66
CA ILE A 128 -6.66 -13.65 26.09
C ILE A 128 -7.59 -13.78 24.89
N THR A 129 -8.62 -14.62 25.01
CA THR A 129 -9.65 -14.81 23.99
C THR A 129 -11.01 -14.41 24.53
N PHE A 130 -11.66 -13.49 23.83
CA PHE A 130 -13.05 -13.12 24.05
C PHE A 130 -13.94 -13.88 23.07
N ALA A 131 -15.09 -14.35 23.53
CA ALA A 131 -16.13 -14.89 22.68
C ALA A 131 -17.47 -14.25 23.04
N SER A 132 -18.10 -13.61 22.06
CA SER A 132 -19.39 -12.95 22.23
C SER A 132 -20.25 -13.12 21.00
N ASN A 133 -21.54 -13.36 21.20
CA ASN A 133 -22.50 -13.50 20.11
C ASN A 133 -23.60 -12.45 20.27
N PRO A 134 -23.55 -11.35 19.51
CA PRO A 134 -24.59 -10.33 19.58
C PRO A 134 -25.93 -10.91 19.09
N THR A 135 -26.98 -10.74 19.86
CA THR A 135 -28.34 -11.13 19.47
C THR A 135 -29.04 -9.98 18.72
N GLY A 136 -29.68 -10.27 17.60
CA GLY A 136 -30.41 -9.25 16.81
C GLY A 136 -29.53 -8.41 15.88
N ASN A 137 -29.89 -7.14 15.67
CA ASN A 137 -29.15 -6.19 14.82
C ASN A 137 -28.09 -5.36 15.61
N ASP A 138 -27.78 -5.77 16.84
CA ASP A 138 -26.86 -5.07 17.72
C ASP A 138 -25.39 -5.43 17.43
N SER A 139 -24.48 -4.59 17.93
CA SER A 139 -23.05 -4.83 17.93
C SER A 139 -22.53 -4.75 19.36
N ILE A 140 -21.54 -5.57 19.69
CA ILE A 140 -20.87 -5.59 21.00
C ILE A 140 -19.42 -5.16 20.78
N ASP A 141 -19.03 -4.05 21.40
CA ASP A 141 -17.65 -3.58 21.37
C ASP A 141 -16.91 -4.08 22.62
N ILE A 142 -15.77 -4.74 22.42
CA ILE A 142 -14.86 -5.22 23.45
C ILE A 142 -13.67 -4.26 23.50
N PRO A 143 -13.59 -3.35 24.49
CA PRO A 143 -12.53 -2.35 24.58
C PRO A 143 -11.29 -2.93 25.28
N PHE A 144 -10.56 -3.79 24.56
CA PHE A 144 -9.35 -4.45 25.05
C PHE A 144 -8.32 -4.73 23.92
N PRO A 145 -7.01 -4.61 24.18
CA PRO A 145 -6.38 -4.07 25.39
C PRO A 145 -6.23 -2.54 25.38
N ILE A 146 -5.84 -1.97 26.52
CA ILE A 146 -5.28 -0.62 26.60
C ILE A 146 -3.77 -0.75 26.83
N ILE A 147 -2.96 -0.25 25.90
CA ILE A 147 -1.51 -0.35 25.95
C ILE A 147 -0.93 1.03 26.25
N THR A 148 -0.34 1.18 27.44
CA THR A 148 0.22 2.46 27.91
C THR A 148 1.74 2.42 27.97
N GLU A 149 2.35 3.48 27.46
CA GLU A 149 3.77 3.77 27.62
C GLU A 149 4.07 4.17 29.07
N GLN A 150 5.05 3.50 29.65
CA GLN A 150 5.54 3.79 30.99
C GLN A 150 6.65 4.84 30.92
N SER A 151 6.90 5.53 32.03
CA SER A 151 7.87 6.63 32.09
C SER A 151 9.32 6.19 31.79
N ASN A 152 9.64 4.92 32.04
CA ASN A 152 10.94 4.29 31.82
C ASN A 152 11.03 3.50 30.50
N ASP A 153 9.99 3.51 29.67
CA ASP A 153 10.05 2.92 28.33
C ASP A 153 10.93 3.77 27.41
N LYS A 154 11.69 3.09 26.54
CA LYS A 154 12.64 3.69 25.63
C LYS A 154 11.94 4.21 24.37
N ALA A 155 11.14 3.36 23.73
CA ALA A 155 10.47 3.69 22.48
C ALA A 155 9.33 2.72 22.13
N TRP A 156 8.38 3.20 21.34
CA TRP A 156 7.47 2.35 20.57
C TRP A 156 8.15 1.82 19.31
N THR A 157 7.87 0.56 18.96
CA THR A 157 8.19 -0.05 17.66
C THR A 157 6.88 -0.45 17.01
N LEU A 158 6.41 0.34 16.04
CA LEU A 158 5.08 0.19 15.46
C LEU A 158 5.21 -0.18 13.97
N PRO A 159 4.50 -1.24 13.50
CA PRO A 159 4.47 -1.60 12.10
C PRO A 159 3.51 -0.68 11.33
N ILE A 160 3.86 0.60 11.22
CA ILE A 160 3.16 1.56 10.36
C ILE A 160 3.97 1.67 9.07
N PHE A 161 3.37 1.23 7.96
CA PHE A 161 4.08 1.00 6.69
C PHE A 161 5.29 0.06 6.89
N GLU A 162 6.49 0.46 6.47
CA GLU A 162 7.74 -0.31 6.70
C GLU A 162 8.04 -0.52 8.19
N GLY A 163 7.68 0.45 9.05
CA GLY A 163 7.97 0.42 10.48
C GLY A 163 8.56 1.73 10.99
N ILE A 164 8.16 2.09 12.22
CA ILE A 164 8.60 3.32 12.88
C ILE A 164 9.15 3.06 14.28
N TYR A 165 10.13 3.87 14.66
CA TYR A 165 10.72 3.94 15.99
C TYR A 165 10.38 5.28 16.62
N VAL A 166 9.65 5.26 17.74
CA VAL A 166 9.13 6.47 18.38
C VAL A 166 9.62 6.54 19.82
N ASN A 167 10.82 7.08 19.99
CA ASN A 167 11.35 7.46 21.31
C ASN A 167 10.71 8.79 21.79
N LYS A 168 11.16 9.29 22.94
CA LYS A 168 10.67 10.56 23.51
C LYS A 168 11.02 11.79 22.66
N HIS A 169 12.02 11.71 21.78
CA HIS A 169 12.48 12.81 20.92
C HIS A 169 11.78 12.87 19.56
N ALA A 170 11.04 11.84 19.17
CA ALA A 170 10.31 11.75 17.90
C ALA A 170 9.01 12.59 17.87
N THR A 171 9.12 13.90 18.11
CA THR A 171 7.98 14.81 18.39
C THR A 171 6.90 14.81 17.31
N GLN A 172 7.26 14.83 16.02
CA GLN A 172 6.29 14.81 14.91
C GLN A 172 5.48 13.51 14.88
N TRP A 173 6.13 12.37 15.15
CA TRP A 173 5.43 11.09 15.23
C TRP A 173 4.55 11.01 16.47
N ARG A 174 5.02 11.49 17.63
CA ARG A 174 4.20 11.53 18.85
C ARG A 174 2.96 12.40 18.68
N ASP A 175 3.08 13.56 18.04
CA ASP A 175 1.95 14.44 17.72
C ASP A 175 0.96 13.77 16.75
N LYS A 176 1.47 13.09 15.73
CA LYS A 176 0.63 12.37 14.77
C LYS A 176 -0.07 11.17 15.41
N LEU A 177 0.61 10.46 16.31
CA LEU A 177 0.09 9.27 16.98
C LEU A 177 -0.86 9.58 18.13
N SER A 178 -0.86 10.79 18.70
CA SER A 178 -1.78 11.17 19.78
C SER A 178 -3.17 11.59 19.29
N ARG A 179 -3.39 11.61 17.97
CA ARG A 179 -4.62 12.11 17.31
C ARG A 179 -5.36 11.02 16.54
N ILE A 180 -5.11 9.74 16.85
CA ILE A 180 -5.83 8.62 16.25
C ILE A 180 -7.20 8.50 16.91
N GLU A 181 -8.27 8.59 16.11
CA GLU A 181 -9.66 8.60 16.57
C GLU A 181 -10.47 7.52 15.82
N GLY A 182 -10.56 6.32 16.39
CA GLY A 182 -11.44 5.24 15.93
C GLY A 182 -11.07 4.69 14.55
N GLU A 183 -9.79 4.72 14.18
CA GLU A 183 -9.29 4.23 12.89
C GLU A 183 -9.31 2.69 12.85
N SER A 184 -9.49 2.11 11.66
CA SER A 184 -9.36 0.65 11.47
C SER A 184 -7.92 0.20 11.75
N LEU A 185 -7.76 -0.88 12.51
CA LEU A 185 -6.44 -1.42 12.82
C LEU A 185 -5.70 -1.91 11.56
N THR A 186 -6.42 -2.52 10.60
CA THR A 186 -5.85 -3.04 9.35
C THR A 186 -5.36 -1.96 8.40
N GLU A 187 -5.95 -0.75 8.48
CA GLU A 187 -5.49 0.43 7.73
C GLU A 187 -4.31 1.11 8.43
N LYS A 188 -4.25 1.02 9.77
CA LYS A 188 -3.21 1.66 10.55
C LYS A 188 -1.90 0.89 10.57
N LEU A 189 -2.00 -0.41 10.84
CA LEU A 189 -0.86 -1.29 11.05
C LEU A 189 -0.71 -2.22 9.85
N SER A 190 0.50 -2.27 9.30
CA SER A 190 0.85 -3.18 8.20
C SER A 190 0.90 -4.64 8.63
N MET A 191 1.04 -4.90 9.93
CA MET A 191 0.91 -6.21 10.56
C MET A 191 0.24 -6.02 11.93
N PRO A 192 -0.65 -6.93 12.36
CA PRO A 192 -1.47 -6.77 13.56
C PRO A 192 -0.66 -7.02 14.85
N ALA A 193 0.36 -6.20 15.08
CA ALA A 193 1.23 -6.29 16.25
C ALA A 193 1.69 -4.90 16.73
N ILE A 194 1.93 -4.77 18.02
CA ILE A 194 2.44 -3.55 18.67
C ILE A 194 3.61 -3.95 19.58
N GLY A 195 4.69 -3.15 19.55
CA GLY A 195 5.86 -3.37 20.39
C GLY A 195 6.28 -2.12 21.17
N ILE A 196 6.79 -2.35 22.39
CA ILE A 196 7.38 -1.31 23.23
C ILE A 196 8.70 -1.82 23.79
N LEU A 197 9.78 -1.09 23.53
CA LEU A 197 11.07 -1.30 24.15
C LEU A 197 11.04 -0.75 25.57
N GLY A 198 10.99 -1.64 26.55
CA GLY A 198 10.94 -1.25 27.95
C GLY A 198 12.32 -0.99 28.55
N GLN A 199 12.35 -0.67 29.84
CA GLN A 199 13.61 -0.51 30.58
C GLN A 199 14.47 -1.78 30.53
N ASN A 200 13.84 -2.95 30.76
CA ASN A 200 14.52 -4.24 30.90
C ASN A 200 14.14 -5.23 29.78
N ALA A 201 12.88 -5.23 29.37
CA ALA A 201 12.33 -6.19 28.43
C ALA A 201 11.36 -5.49 27.47
N MET A 202 11.21 -6.06 26.29
CA MET A 202 10.24 -5.65 25.29
C MET A 202 8.86 -6.23 25.63
N ARG A 203 7.82 -5.41 25.48
CA ARG A 203 6.42 -5.82 25.51
C ARG A 203 5.90 -5.93 24.09
N ILE A 204 5.29 -7.06 23.74
CA ILE A 204 4.73 -7.31 22.41
C ILE A 204 3.28 -7.75 22.56
N VAL A 205 2.42 -7.17 21.74
CA VAL A 205 1.00 -7.53 21.62
C VAL A 205 0.73 -7.92 20.17
N ILE A 206 0.18 -9.12 19.93
CA ILE A 206 -0.25 -9.60 18.62
C ILE A 206 -1.76 -9.80 18.65
N PHE A 207 -2.47 -9.28 17.65
CA PHE A 207 -3.90 -9.49 17.45
C PHE A 207 -4.07 -10.62 16.43
N GLU A 208 -4.59 -11.77 16.87
CA GLU A 208 -4.72 -12.94 16.00
C GLU A 208 -5.82 -12.74 14.96
N ASP A 209 -6.93 -12.13 15.39
CA ASP A 209 -7.97 -11.61 14.52
C ASP A 209 -7.61 -10.17 14.17
N GLN A 210 -7.41 -9.87 12.88
CA GLN A 210 -7.01 -8.52 12.44
C GLN A 210 -8.21 -7.64 12.04
N TYR A 211 -9.37 -8.23 11.74
CA TYR A 211 -10.56 -7.55 11.24
C TYR A 211 -11.46 -7.04 12.36
N SER A 212 -12.29 -6.03 12.06
CA SER A 212 -13.24 -5.44 13.00
C SER A 212 -12.61 -4.89 14.29
N ASN A 213 -11.31 -4.58 14.23
CA ASN A 213 -10.58 -3.93 15.30
C ASN A 213 -10.38 -2.45 14.99
N TYR A 214 -10.50 -1.63 16.02
CA TYR A 214 -10.36 -0.19 15.95
C TYR A 214 -9.32 0.27 16.96
N ILE A 215 -8.56 1.30 16.59
CA ILE A 215 -7.53 1.90 17.42
C ILE A 215 -7.87 3.36 17.68
N GLU A 216 -7.72 3.74 18.94
CA GLU A 216 -7.76 5.11 19.44
C GLU A 216 -6.50 5.38 20.23
N SER A 217 -6.07 6.65 20.26
CA SER A 217 -4.90 7.07 21.00
C SER A 217 -5.18 8.25 21.90
N SER A 218 -4.46 8.32 23.01
CA SER A 218 -4.39 9.52 23.84
C SER A 218 -2.97 9.76 24.32
N GLN A 219 -2.76 10.90 24.96
CA GLN A 219 -1.49 11.27 25.58
C GLN A 219 -1.74 11.86 26.96
N ASP A 220 -0.95 11.43 27.95
CA ASP A 220 -1.02 11.99 29.31
C ASP A 220 -0.29 13.35 29.42
N THR A 221 -0.32 13.97 30.60
CA THR A 221 0.32 15.27 30.84
C THR A 221 1.84 15.22 30.83
N GLN A 222 2.43 14.03 31.01
CA GLN A 222 3.87 13.77 30.89
C GLN A 222 4.27 13.45 29.44
N GLY A 223 3.30 13.41 28.53
CA GLY A 223 3.53 13.13 27.13
C GLY A 223 3.61 11.64 26.80
N ASN A 224 3.29 10.71 27.70
CA ASN A 224 3.25 9.28 27.41
C ASN A 224 2.04 8.93 26.55
N LEU A 225 2.25 8.11 25.52
CA LEU A 225 1.19 7.67 24.61
C LEU A 225 0.45 6.47 25.20
N GLN A 226 -0.84 6.41 24.93
CA GLN A 226 -1.70 5.27 25.21
C GLN A 226 -2.45 4.89 23.92
N PHE A 227 -2.48 3.60 23.59
CA PHE A 227 -3.33 3.06 22.54
C PHE A 227 -4.44 2.20 23.14
N SER A 228 -5.68 2.54 22.85
CA SER A 228 -6.87 1.78 23.21
C SER A 228 -7.35 1.02 21.98
N ILE A 229 -7.45 -0.29 22.10
CA ILE A 229 -7.96 -1.16 21.03
C ILE A 229 -9.38 -1.60 21.39
N ALA A 230 -10.25 -1.66 20.39
CA ALA A 230 -11.58 -2.23 20.54
C ALA A 230 -11.90 -3.21 19.40
N HIS A 231 -12.44 -4.37 19.73
CA HIS A 231 -13.00 -5.31 18.75
C HIS A 231 -14.52 -5.19 18.72
N ARG A 232 -15.10 -5.11 17.52
CA ARG A 232 -16.56 -5.08 17.34
C ARG A 232 -17.09 -6.42 16.87
N PHE A 233 -17.89 -7.07 17.69
CA PHE A 233 -18.74 -8.18 17.28
C PHE A 233 -20.05 -7.67 16.65
N ASN A 234 -20.45 -8.24 15.52
CA ASN A 234 -21.75 -8.00 14.87
C ASN A 234 -22.25 -9.28 14.18
N ARG A 235 -23.49 -9.29 13.65
CA ARG A 235 -24.09 -10.50 13.06
C ARG A 235 -23.44 -11.02 11.77
N LEU A 236 -22.67 -10.19 11.04
CA LEU A 236 -22.09 -10.55 9.75
C LEU A 236 -20.88 -11.47 9.88
N GLN A 237 -20.13 -11.36 10.98
CA GLN A 237 -18.93 -12.16 11.20
C GLN A 237 -19.30 -13.64 11.42
N LYS A 238 -18.56 -14.56 10.81
CA LYS A 238 -18.68 -16.00 11.10
C LYS A 238 -17.94 -16.36 12.37
N ASN A 239 -16.72 -15.85 12.52
CA ASN A 239 -15.96 -15.98 13.76
C ASN A 239 -16.53 -15.05 14.83
N LYS A 240 -16.81 -15.59 16.01
CA LYS A 240 -17.31 -14.87 17.19
C LYS A 240 -16.28 -14.84 18.30
N SER A 241 -15.00 -14.94 17.95
CA SER A 241 -13.88 -14.80 18.86
C SER A 241 -12.99 -13.61 18.49
N TYR A 242 -12.32 -13.06 19.50
CA TYR A 242 -11.26 -12.08 19.37
C TYR A 242 -10.12 -12.47 20.31
N SER A 243 -8.93 -12.76 19.76
CA SER A 243 -7.77 -13.19 20.54
C SER A 243 -6.60 -12.21 20.49
N VAL A 244 -6.00 -11.98 21.66
CA VAL A 244 -4.84 -11.11 21.87
C VAL A 244 -3.74 -11.90 22.57
N LEU A 245 -2.56 -11.92 21.98
CA LEU A 245 -1.38 -12.61 22.48
C LEU A 245 -0.35 -11.60 23.01
N PHE A 246 -0.02 -11.71 24.29
CA PHE A 246 1.02 -10.94 24.95
C PHE A 246 2.31 -11.74 25.07
N LYS A 247 3.43 -11.14 24.68
CA LYS A 247 4.78 -11.70 24.83
C LYS A 247 5.69 -10.71 25.56
N ILE A 248 6.59 -11.24 26.38
CA ILE A 248 7.71 -10.50 26.98
C ILE A 248 9.01 -11.10 26.45
N GLN A 249 9.88 -10.26 25.90
CA GLN A 249 11.15 -10.71 25.29
C GLN A 249 12.29 -9.76 25.65
N ASN A 250 13.53 -10.13 25.35
CA ASN A 250 14.64 -9.18 25.42
C ASN A 250 14.41 -8.02 24.46
N ASN A 251 14.92 -6.83 24.81
CA ASN A 251 14.83 -5.66 23.94
C ASN A 251 15.56 -5.91 22.61
N ASP A 252 14.82 -5.79 21.51
CA ASP A 252 15.29 -5.91 20.14
C ASP A 252 14.50 -4.91 19.29
N LEU A 253 15.18 -4.06 18.52
CA LEU A 253 14.54 -3.08 17.64
C LEU A 253 13.61 -3.73 16.61
N LEU A 254 13.85 -4.99 16.24
CA LEU A 254 13.02 -5.77 15.32
C LEU A 254 12.10 -6.77 16.05
N GLY A 255 12.06 -6.78 17.38
CA GLY A 255 11.43 -7.84 18.17
C GLY A 255 9.95 -8.07 17.85
N VAL A 256 9.17 -7.00 17.67
CA VAL A 256 7.73 -7.09 17.30
C VAL A 256 7.54 -7.79 15.95
N ALA A 257 8.38 -7.48 14.96
CA ALA A 257 8.32 -8.06 13.63
C ALA A 257 8.74 -9.53 13.63
N LYS A 258 9.80 -9.87 14.36
CA LYS A 258 10.26 -11.26 14.55
C LYS A 258 9.22 -12.11 15.28
N ALA A 259 8.58 -11.56 16.31
CA ALA A 259 7.51 -12.24 17.04
C ALA A 259 6.29 -12.49 16.15
N TYR A 260 5.91 -11.52 15.30
CA TYR A 260 4.84 -11.70 14.33
C TYR A 260 5.21 -12.72 13.24
N ARG A 261 6.45 -12.69 12.73
CA ARG A 261 6.96 -13.71 11.80
C ARG A 261 6.84 -15.11 12.36
N GLN A 262 7.30 -15.30 13.60
CA GLN A 262 7.21 -16.59 14.27
C GLN A 262 5.76 -17.05 14.39
N TYR A 263 4.85 -16.14 14.76
CA TYR A 263 3.42 -16.42 14.84
C TYR A 263 2.84 -16.89 13.50
N VAL A 264 3.12 -16.20 12.38
CA VAL A 264 2.57 -16.61 11.06
C VAL A 264 3.20 -17.90 10.53
N ILE A 265 4.42 -18.25 10.95
CA ILE A 265 5.02 -19.56 10.64
C ILE A 265 4.36 -20.66 11.48
N GLU A 266 4.21 -20.47 12.79
CA GLU A 266 3.61 -21.44 13.71
C GLU A 266 2.13 -21.72 13.42
N THR A 267 1.45 -20.78 12.75
CA THR A 267 0.04 -20.89 12.38
C THR A 267 -0.20 -21.22 10.91
N ASP A 268 0.85 -21.63 10.17
CA ASP A 268 0.81 -22.00 8.75
C ASP A 268 0.25 -20.89 7.82
N GLN A 269 0.46 -19.61 8.19
CA GLN A 269 0.02 -18.44 7.41
C GLN A 269 1.14 -17.85 6.54
N PHE A 270 2.40 -18.23 6.77
CA PHE A 270 3.54 -17.73 6.02
C PHE A 270 3.69 -18.45 4.67
N VAL A 271 3.69 -17.69 3.57
CA VAL A 271 3.98 -18.20 2.22
C VAL A 271 5.19 -17.46 1.66
N SER A 272 6.24 -18.18 1.28
CA SER A 272 7.47 -17.56 0.79
C SER A 272 7.35 -17.10 -0.67
N LEU A 273 8.22 -16.20 -1.10
CA LEU A 273 8.39 -15.85 -2.52
C LEU A 273 8.76 -17.09 -3.35
N SER A 274 9.53 -18.03 -2.78
CA SER A 274 9.90 -19.27 -3.46
C SER A 274 8.67 -20.08 -3.85
N ASP A 275 7.75 -20.28 -2.90
CA ASP A 275 6.48 -21.01 -3.12
C ASP A 275 5.62 -20.30 -4.16
N LYS A 276 5.56 -18.96 -4.08
CA LYS A 276 4.79 -18.15 -5.05
C LYS A 276 5.32 -18.26 -6.46
N PHE A 277 6.65 -18.35 -6.60
CA PHE A 277 7.29 -18.47 -7.90
C PHE A 277 7.18 -19.88 -8.50
N GLU A 278 6.65 -20.87 -7.79
CA GLU A 278 6.33 -22.18 -8.37
C GLU A 278 5.15 -22.09 -9.34
N TYR A 279 4.08 -21.37 -8.95
CA TYR A 279 2.92 -21.17 -9.82
C TYR A 279 3.02 -19.91 -10.70
N ALA A 280 3.89 -18.95 -10.37
CA ALA A 280 4.22 -17.81 -11.24
C ALA A 280 5.75 -17.72 -11.52
N PRO A 281 6.31 -18.59 -12.39
CA PRO A 281 7.76 -18.72 -12.59
C PRO A 281 8.48 -17.45 -13.06
N GLN A 282 7.76 -16.54 -13.73
CA GLN A 282 8.30 -15.26 -14.15
C GLN A 282 8.75 -14.40 -12.95
N GLY A 283 8.21 -14.65 -11.76
CA GLY A 283 8.56 -13.94 -10.52
C GLY A 283 10.04 -13.99 -10.16
N LYS A 284 10.78 -15.01 -10.61
CA LYS A 284 12.25 -15.07 -10.45
C LYS A 284 12.97 -13.86 -11.07
N ARG A 285 12.36 -13.19 -12.04
CA ARG A 285 12.88 -11.95 -12.64
C ARG A 285 12.83 -10.74 -11.70
N MET A 286 12.08 -10.81 -10.59
CA MET A 286 12.06 -9.78 -9.55
C MET A 286 13.35 -9.73 -8.74
N ILE A 287 14.12 -10.82 -8.70
CA ILE A 287 15.31 -10.94 -7.86
C ILE A 287 16.40 -9.99 -8.38
N GLY A 288 16.57 -8.85 -7.71
CA GLY A 288 17.51 -7.79 -8.09
C GLY A 288 16.94 -6.81 -9.11
N ALA A 289 15.64 -6.85 -9.38
CA ALA A 289 15.00 -5.93 -10.29
C ALA A 289 14.66 -4.59 -9.62
N ILE A 290 15.00 -3.49 -10.29
CA ILE A 290 14.43 -2.18 -9.97
C ILE A 290 12.95 -2.13 -10.35
N GLN A 291 12.19 -1.24 -9.72
CA GLN A 291 10.80 -0.94 -10.06
C GLN A 291 10.74 0.28 -10.98
N GLY A 292 9.83 0.26 -11.94
CA GLY A 292 9.72 1.32 -12.95
C GLY A 292 8.30 1.56 -13.42
N TYR A 293 7.92 2.82 -13.66
CA TYR A 293 6.69 3.15 -14.38
C TYR A 293 6.97 3.71 -15.77
N LEU A 294 6.27 3.17 -16.77
CA LEU A 294 6.29 3.63 -18.15
C LEU A 294 5.04 4.47 -18.47
N TRP A 295 5.23 5.58 -19.17
CA TRP A 295 4.18 6.54 -19.52
C TRP A 295 4.07 6.77 -21.02
N GLY A 296 2.88 7.17 -21.48
CA GLY A 296 2.56 7.44 -22.89
C GLY A 296 1.91 6.25 -23.59
N ASP A 297 0.59 6.29 -23.69
CA ASP A 297 -0.28 5.26 -24.25
C ASP A 297 -0.47 5.35 -25.78
N LYS A 298 -0.18 6.50 -26.40
CA LYS A 298 -0.22 6.67 -27.87
C LYS A 298 0.88 5.91 -28.59
N LEU A 299 0.69 5.67 -29.89
CA LEU A 299 1.68 4.99 -30.73
C LEU A 299 2.93 5.85 -30.94
N VAL A 300 2.74 7.16 -31.13
CA VAL A 300 3.79 8.09 -31.54
C VAL A 300 3.69 9.43 -30.82
N TYR A 301 4.83 9.98 -30.44
CA TYR A 301 4.98 11.30 -29.83
C TYR A 301 5.93 12.17 -30.65
N GLY A 302 5.93 13.49 -30.40
CA GLY A 302 6.84 14.41 -31.11
C GLY A 302 8.33 14.05 -30.96
N ASP A 303 8.73 13.44 -29.84
CA ASP A 303 10.10 12.95 -29.59
C ASP A 303 10.51 11.79 -30.53
N ASP A 304 9.55 11.12 -31.19
CA ASP A 304 9.82 10.09 -32.21
C ASP A 304 10.14 10.68 -33.58
N LEU A 305 9.76 11.94 -33.80
CA LEU A 305 9.85 12.62 -35.09
C LEU A 305 11.01 13.61 -35.10
N ASN A 306 11.83 13.54 -36.15
CA ASN A 306 12.85 14.57 -36.37
C ASN A 306 12.40 15.61 -37.41
N SER A 307 12.98 16.81 -37.34
CA SER A 307 12.54 17.95 -38.16
C SER A 307 12.70 17.71 -39.67
N LYS A 308 13.69 16.91 -40.09
CA LYS A 308 13.87 16.56 -41.50
C LYS A 308 12.72 15.67 -42.00
N GLN A 309 12.30 14.70 -41.20
CA GLN A 309 11.20 13.79 -41.53
C GLN A 309 9.87 14.54 -41.64
N CYS A 310 9.56 15.37 -40.64
CA CYS A 310 8.36 16.21 -40.64
C CYS A 310 8.30 17.10 -41.89
N LYS A 311 9.41 17.78 -42.23
CA LYS A 311 9.48 18.65 -43.41
C LYS A 311 9.34 17.87 -44.71
N ALA A 312 10.02 16.72 -44.83
CA ALA A 312 9.95 15.91 -46.04
C ALA A 312 8.53 15.41 -46.28
N PHE A 313 7.86 14.92 -45.24
CA PHE A 313 6.49 14.46 -45.34
C PHE A 313 5.51 15.62 -45.57
N ALA A 314 5.66 16.75 -44.89
CA ALA A 314 4.83 17.95 -45.12
C ALA A 314 4.94 18.46 -46.56
N LYS A 315 6.16 18.56 -47.11
CA LYS A 315 6.38 18.94 -48.51
C LYS A 315 5.74 17.94 -49.49
N ARG A 316 5.78 16.65 -49.17
CA ARG A 316 5.14 15.60 -49.97
C ARG A 316 3.62 15.74 -49.98
N LEU A 317 3.01 16.01 -48.82
CA LEU A 317 1.58 16.28 -48.70
C LEU A 317 1.16 17.53 -49.49
N ILE A 318 1.91 18.62 -49.38
CA ILE A 318 1.64 19.87 -50.12
C ILE A 318 1.75 19.64 -51.63
N ALA A 319 2.84 19.03 -52.09
CA ALA A 319 3.04 18.75 -53.51
C ALA A 319 1.91 17.86 -54.07
N ALA A 320 1.46 16.87 -53.30
CA ALA A 320 0.35 15.99 -53.68
C ALA A 320 -1.01 16.71 -53.71
N SER A 321 -1.20 17.75 -52.91
CA SER A 321 -2.40 18.60 -52.97
C SER A 321 -2.52 19.37 -54.29
N GLU A 322 -1.37 19.72 -54.89
CA GLU A 322 -1.29 20.51 -56.13
C GLU A 322 -1.31 19.62 -57.38
N ASN A 323 -0.50 18.56 -57.40
CA ASN A 323 -0.27 17.76 -58.61
C ASN A 323 -1.00 16.41 -58.66
N LYS A 324 -1.59 15.97 -57.53
CA LYS A 324 -2.34 14.71 -57.39
C LYS A 324 -1.61 13.43 -57.85
N LYS A 325 -0.27 13.45 -57.92
CA LYS A 325 0.54 12.29 -58.38
C LYS A 325 0.73 11.23 -57.31
N ASP A 326 0.69 11.60 -56.05
CA ASP A 326 0.83 10.70 -54.90
C ASP A 326 -0.54 10.52 -54.26
N SER A 327 -1.23 9.44 -54.64
CA SER A 327 -2.61 9.17 -54.20
C SER A 327 -2.75 9.08 -52.69
N ALA A 328 -1.77 8.48 -52.00
CA ALA A 328 -1.74 8.39 -50.54
C ALA A 328 -1.63 9.80 -49.92
N ALA A 329 -0.66 10.59 -50.36
CA ALA A 329 -0.46 11.94 -49.84
C ALA A 329 -1.65 12.88 -50.16
N THR A 330 -2.27 12.74 -51.33
CA THR A 330 -3.50 13.47 -51.69
C THR A 330 -4.67 13.09 -50.78
N TRP A 331 -4.83 11.81 -50.45
CA TRP A 331 -5.87 11.36 -49.53
C TRP A 331 -5.65 11.95 -48.13
N TRP A 332 -4.42 11.90 -47.61
CA TRP A 332 -4.09 12.47 -46.31
C TRP A 332 -4.42 13.97 -46.27
N TRP A 333 -3.98 14.71 -47.29
CA TRP A 333 -4.29 16.13 -47.41
C TRP A 333 -5.81 16.41 -47.39
N GLY A 334 -6.58 15.64 -48.15
CA GLY A 334 -8.04 15.80 -48.24
C GLY A 334 -8.81 15.43 -46.97
N ASN A 335 -8.23 14.59 -46.09
CA ASN A 335 -8.83 14.20 -44.81
C ASN A 335 -8.33 15.04 -43.62
N MET A 336 -7.45 16.01 -43.87
CA MET A 336 -7.03 16.99 -42.87
C MET A 336 -8.02 18.15 -42.80
N THR A 337 -8.26 18.66 -41.58
CA THR A 337 -8.96 19.93 -41.39
C THR A 337 -8.17 21.10 -41.96
N GLU A 338 -8.81 22.23 -42.22
CA GLU A 338 -8.11 23.44 -42.70
C GLU A 338 -6.97 23.87 -41.76
N GLU A 339 -7.18 23.72 -40.45
CA GLU A 339 -6.17 24.01 -39.44
C GLU A 339 -4.99 23.02 -39.51
N GLN A 340 -5.25 21.73 -39.68
CA GLN A 340 -4.18 20.74 -39.90
C GLN A 340 -3.42 21.01 -41.19
N GLN A 341 -4.10 21.35 -42.29
CA GLN A 341 -3.47 21.71 -43.55
C GLN A 341 -2.59 22.96 -43.41
N LYS A 342 -3.05 23.98 -42.69
CA LYS A 342 -2.28 25.18 -42.37
C LYS A 342 -1.01 24.82 -41.60
N GLN A 343 -1.12 24.00 -40.56
CA GLN A 343 0.03 23.53 -39.78
C GLN A 343 1.03 22.76 -40.63
N VAL A 344 0.57 21.93 -41.59
CA VAL A 344 1.45 21.23 -42.54
C VAL A 344 2.23 22.24 -43.41
N ARG A 345 1.61 23.32 -43.88
CA ARG A 345 2.31 24.38 -44.64
C ARG A 345 3.36 25.09 -43.79
N GLU A 346 3.02 25.40 -42.54
CA GLU A 346 3.94 26.02 -41.58
C GLU A 346 5.17 25.11 -41.34
N VAL A 347 4.95 23.81 -41.09
CA VAL A 347 6.03 22.81 -40.94
C VAL A 347 6.98 22.83 -42.15
N ALA A 348 6.45 22.85 -43.36
CA ALA A 348 7.24 22.79 -44.58
C ALA A 348 8.13 24.04 -44.77
N ALA A 349 7.67 25.20 -44.28
CA ALA A 349 8.33 26.48 -44.36
C ALA A 349 9.31 26.75 -43.20
N GLU A 350 9.09 26.17 -42.02
CA GLU A 350 9.94 26.37 -40.84
C GLU A 350 11.38 25.89 -41.06
N GLU A 351 12.36 26.67 -40.60
CA GLU A 351 13.77 26.24 -40.57
C GLU A 351 13.96 25.09 -39.56
N TRP A 352 13.38 25.24 -38.36
CA TRP A 352 13.41 24.27 -37.29
C TRP A 352 11.98 23.96 -36.79
N VAL A 353 11.55 22.70 -36.95
CA VAL A 353 10.22 22.24 -36.52
C VAL A 353 10.15 22.11 -34.99
N SER A 354 9.29 22.90 -34.36
CA SER A 354 9.12 22.94 -32.91
C SER A 354 8.55 21.64 -32.31
N MET A 355 8.76 21.41 -31.01
CA MET A 355 8.18 20.26 -30.31
C MET A 355 6.64 20.29 -30.32
N TYR A 356 6.06 21.49 -30.19
CA TYR A 356 4.61 21.68 -30.29
C TYR A 356 4.10 21.19 -31.65
N THR A 357 4.75 21.63 -32.72
CA THR A 357 4.41 21.26 -34.10
C THR A 357 4.57 19.74 -34.32
N LYS A 358 5.64 19.14 -33.80
CA LYS A 358 5.84 17.68 -33.87
C LYS A 358 4.77 16.88 -33.12
N ASN A 359 4.31 17.37 -31.97
CA ASN A 359 3.23 16.72 -31.22
C ASN A 359 1.90 16.80 -31.98
N ASN A 360 1.58 17.93 -32.60
CA ASN A 360 0.40 18.01 -33.46
C ASN A 360 0.50 17.02 -34.63
N PHE A 361 1.70 16.92 -35.21
CA PHE A 361 1.97 15.98 -36.29
C PHE A 361 1.84 14.51 -35.86
N SER A 362 2.26 14.18 -34.64
CA SER A 362 2.13 12.82 -34.11
C SER A 362 0.67 12.44 -33.87
N LEU A 363 -0.20 13.38 -33.47
CA LEU A 363 -1.65 13.15 -33.35
C LEU A 363 -2.28 12.73 -34.69
N ILE A 364 -1.88 13.35 -35.79
CA ILE A 364 -2.34 13.02 -37.14
C ILE A 364 -1.98 11.56 -37.51
N ILE A 365 -0.74 11.15 -37.21
CA ILE A 365 -0.28 9.77 -37.45
C ILE A 365 -1.03 8.78 -36.53
N ASP A 366 -1.21 9.12 -35.26
CA ASP A 366 -1.88 8.28 -34.26
C ASP A 366 -3.37 8.06 -34.61
N GLN A 367 -4.06 9.10 -35.06
CA GLN A 367 -5.44 9.02 -35.55
C GLN A 367 -5.58 8.08 -36.75
N PHE A 368 -4.66 8.16 -37.72
CA PHE A 368 -4.64 7.25 -38.85
C PHE A 368 -4.37 5.81 -38.43
N ALA A 369 -3.37 5.60 -37.57
CA ALA A 369 -2.98 4.26 -37.12
C ALA A 369 -4.18 3.52 -36.51
N GLN A 370 -5.03 4.23 -35.77
CA GLN A 370 -6.16 3.66 -35.06
C GLN A 370 -7.49 3.65 -35.84
N ASN A 371 -7.53 4.26 -37.04
CA ASN A 371 -8.78 4.38 -37.79
C ASN A 371 -9.10 3.11 -38.60
N ILE A 372 -10.16 2.42 -38.20
CA ILE A 372 -10.65 1.17 -38.82
C ILE A 372 -11.11 1.33 -40.27
N GLU A 373 -11.53 2.54 -40.67
CA GLU A 373 -12.11 2.80 -42.00
C GLU A 373 -11.06 3.05 -43.08
N VAL A 374 -9.81 3.31 -42.69
CA VAL A 374 -8.69 3.64 -43.60
C VAL A 374 -8.53 2.59 -44.70
N GLN A 375 -8.56 1.31 -44.33
CA GLN A 375 -8.44 0.17 -45.25
C GLN A 375 -9.55 0.11 -46.31
N ASN A 376 -10.72 0.72 -46.06
CA ASN A 376 -11.85 0.69 -46.98
C ASN A 376 -11.74 1.76 -48.08
N THR A 377 -10.74 2.64 -47.96
CA THR A 377 -10.51 3.68 -48.96
C THR A 377 -9.80 3.08 -50.18
N PRO A 378 -10.23 3.40 -51.42
CA PRO A 378 -9.62 2.84 -52.63
C PRO A 378 -8.11 3.07 -52.71
N VAL A 379 -7.63 4.18 -52.15
CA VAL A 379 -6.20 4.53 -52.08
C VAL A 379 -5.42 3.51 -51.27
N PHE A 380 -5.91 3.16 -50.07
CA PHE A 380 -5.19 2.22 -49.19
C PHE A 380 -5.47 0.75 -49.49
N GLN A 381 -6.57 0.42 -50.17
CA GLN A 381 -6.83 -0.94 -50.65
C GLN A 381 -5.70 -1.50 -51.53
N SER A 382 -5.02 -0.63 -52.28
CA SER A 382 -3.86 -1.00 -53.11
C SER A 382 -2.60 -1.39 -52.31
N PHE A 383 -2.53 -0.99 -51.05
CA PHE A 383 -1.40 -1.22 -50.14
C PHE A 383 -1.72 -2.26 -49.04
N THR A 384 -2.99 -2.57 -48.81
CA THR A 384 -3.43 -3.56 -47.82
C THR A 384 -3.38 -4.98 -48.40
N ASP A 385 -3.07 -5.96 -47.55
CA ASP A 385 -3.28 -7.37 -47.89
C ASP A 385 -4.80 -7.63 -48.06
N PRO A 386 -5.27 -8.11 -49.24
CA PRO A 386 -6.69 -8.36 -49.49
C PRO A 386 -7.32 -9.41 -48.55
N ASN A 387 -6.50 -10.19 -47.82
CA ASN A 387 -6.97 -11.16 -46.83
C ASN A 387 -7.22 -10.53 -45.45
N VAL A 388 -6.73 -9.31 -45.20
CA VAL A 388 -6.96 -8.59 -43.94
C VAL A 388 -8.33 -7.93 -44.01
N LYS A 389 -9.26 -8.39 -43.17
CA LYS A 389 -10.58 -7.79 -42.97
C LYS A 389 -10.72 -7.35 -41.53
N LEU A 390 -10.64 -6.04 -41.27
CA LEU A 390 -10.89 -5.53 -39.93
C LEU A 390 -12.36 -5.10 -39.77
N SER A 391 -12.87 -5.26 -38.57
CA SER A 391 -14.21 -4.87 -38.13
C SER A 391 -14.13 -4.06 -36.83
N THR A 392 -15.26 -3.53 -36.37
CA THR A 392 -15.36 -2.86 -35.06
C THR A 392 -15.04 -3.77 -33.87
N GLU A 393 -15.07 -5.10 -34.06
CA GLU A 393 -14.69 -6.09 -33.04
C GLU A 393 -13.19 -6.43 -33.08
N THR A 394 -12.45 -5.92 -34.08
CA THR A 394 -11.03 -6.23 -34.22
C THR A 394 -10.22 -5.53 -33.12
N PRO A 395 -9.32 -6.25 -32.42
CA PRO A 395 -8.43 -5.65 -31.44
C PRO A 395 -7.63 -4.49 -32.02
N ILE A 396 -7.54 -3.38 -31.27
CA ILE A 396 -6.98 -2.12 -31.78
C ILE A 396 -5.54 -2.25 -32.27
N HIS A 397 -4.70 -3.08 -31.64
CA HIS A 397 -3.34 -3.31 -32.13
C HIS A 397 -3.29 -3.93 -33.54
N LYS A 398 -4.25 -4.78 -33.92
CA LYS A 398 -4.30 -5.35 -35.27
C LYS A 398 -4.69 -4.31 -36.30
N VAL A 399 -5.57 -3.38 -35.93
CA VAL A 399 -5.89 -2.20 -36.75
C VAL A 399 -4.64 -1.36 -36.96
N VAL A 400 -3.91 -1.07 -35.87
CA VAL A 400 -2.64 -0.35 -35.91
C VAL A 400 -1.61 -1.07 -36.77
N GLU A 401 -1.41 -2.38 -36.61
CA GLU A 401 -0.43 -3.13 -37.41
C GLU A 401 -0.77 -3.11 -38.90
N ALA A 402 -2.04 -3.30 -39.28
CA ALA A 402 -2.49 -3.24 -40.66
C ALA A 402 -2.30 -1.84 -41.27
N ASN A 403 -2.77 -0.80 -40.58
CA ASN A 403 -2.65 0.58 -41.03
C ASN A 403 -1.19 1.03 -41.10
N MET A 404 -0.35 0.62 -40.14
CA MET A 404 1.06 0.98 -40.13
C MET A 404 1.88 0.19 -41.14
N ALA A 405 1.45 -1.00 -41.56
CA ALA A 405 2.04 -1.68 -42.71
C ALA A 405 1.84 -0.86 -44.01
N VAL A 406 0.62 -0.35 -44.21
CA VAL A 406 0.29 0.57 -45.31
C VAL A 406 1.12 1.86 -45.23
N PHE A 407 1.19 2.46 -44.03
CA PHE A 407 2.02 3.64 -43.80
C PHE A 407 3.49 3.39 -44.13
N GLN A 408 4.04 2.24 -43.74
CA GLN A 408 5.42 1.88 -44.01
C GLN A 408 5.66 1.66 -45.51
N GLN A 409 4.70 1.11 -46.26
CA GLN A 409 4.83 0.96 -47.71
C GLN A 409 4.81 2.33 -48.43
N ALA A 410 3.95 3.25 -48.00
CA ALA A 410 3.84 4.57 -48.61
C ALA A 410 4.98 5.54 -48.19
N TYR A 411 5.42 5.45 -46.94
CA TYR A 411 6.26 6.46 -46.28
C TYR A 411 7.47 5.90 -45.52
N GLY A 412 7.77 4.61 -45.62
CA GLY A 412 8.82 3.94 -44.84
C GLY A 412 10.24 4.44 -45.08
N ASN A 413 10.51 5.08 -46.23
CA ASN A 413 11.79 5.74 -46.50
C ASN A 413 11.96 7.07 -45.75
N LEU A 414 10.85 7.65 -45.25
CA LEU A 414 10.87 8.91 -44.49
C LEU A 414 10.97 8.65 -42.99
N PHE A 415 10.37 7.57 -42.50
CA PHE A 415 10.14 7.36 -41.09
C PHE A 415 10.88 6.13 -40.55
N THR A 416 11.23 6.15 -39.26
CA THR A 416 11.77 4.97 -38.57
C THR A 416 10.67 3.92 -38.38
N ASN A 417 11.08 2.68 -38.09
CA ASN A 417 10.14 1.60 -37.81
C ASN A 417 9.21 1.98 -36.65
N TYR A 418 7.90 1.99 -36.91
CA TYR A 418 6.89 2.39 -35.94
C TYR A 418 6.85 1.52 -34.68
N LYS A 419 7.35 0.27 -34.73
CA LYS A 419 7.46 -0.59 -33.54
C LYS A 419 8.46 -0.04 -32.50
N GLN A 420 9.26 0.96 -32.85
CA GLN A 420 10.16 1.68 -31.94
C GLN A 420 9.59 2.98 -31.37
N TRP A 421 8.45 3.45 -31.89
CA TRP A 421 7.82 4.70 -31.45
C TRP A 421 7.19 4.57 -30.06
N GLY A 422 6.87 5.73 -29.49
CA GLY A 422 6.33 5.87 -28.15
C GLY A 422 7.33 6.51 -27.18
N SER A 423 6.82 7.08 -26.09
CA SER A 423 7.66 7.63 -25.02
C SER A 423 8.18 6.51 -24.09
N GLY A 424 7.70 6.43 -22.85
CA GLY A 424 8.11 5.41 -21.88
C GLY A 424 7.67 4.02 -22.31
N ILE A 425 6.43 3.86 -22.79
CA ILE A 425 5.94 2.57 -23.30
C ILE A 425 6.44 2.39 -24.75
N SER A 426 7.69 2.00 -24.93
CA SER A 426 8.27 1.78 -26.27
C SER A 426 9.41 0.76 -26.23
N THR A 427 9.64 0.04 -27.33
CA THR A 427 10.81 -0.85 -27.44
C THR A 427 12.12 -0.07 -27.36
N ARG A 428 12.12 1.20 -27.81
CA ARG A 428 13.24 2.13 -27.62
C ARG A 428 13.58 2.34 -26.15
N MET A 429 12.57 2.54 -25.29
CA MET A 429 12.81 2.69 -23.84
C MET A 429 13.36 1.40 -23.23
N ILE A 430 12.78 0.25 -23.54
CA ILE A 430 13.28 -1.06 -23.09
C ILE A 430 14.77 -1.23 -23.47
N ASN A 431 15.13 -0.95 -24.73
CA ASN A 431 16.50 -1.03 -25.22
C ASN A 431 17.43 -0.04 -24.51
N GLN A 432 16.97 1.17 -24.19
CA GLN A 432 17.78 2.16 -23.46
C GLN A 432 18.06 1.74 -22.01
N ILE A 433 17.06 1.16 -21.32
CA ILE A 433 17.25 0.60 -19.96
C ILE A 433 18.29 -0.53 -20.03
N LYS A 434 18.13 -1.47 -20.97
CA LYS A 434 19.07 -2.58 -21.14
C LYS A 434 20.49 -2.12 -21.47
N ALA A 435 20.62 -1.17 -22.40
CA ALA A 435 21.91 -0.58 -22.79
C ALA A 435 22.54 0.30 -21.70
N ALA A 436 21.84 0.58 -20.60
CA ALA A 436 22.40 1.22 -19.43
C ALA A 436 23.03 0.22 -18.43
N GLY A 437 22.97 -1.08 -18.72
CA GLY A 437 23.47 -2.14 -17.82
C GLY A 437 22.42 -2.63 -16.83
N ILE A 438 21.18 -2.12 -16.89
CA ILE A 438 20.08 -2.55 -16.03
C ILE A 438 19.54 -3.87 -16.60
N ASN A 439 19.98 -4.99 -16.05
CA ASN A 439 19.66 -6.32 -16.58
C ASN A 439 18.34 -6.88 -16.07
N LYS A 440 17.80 -6.33 -14.99
CA LYS A 440 16.58 -6.77 -14.32
C LYS A 440 15.73 -5.57 -13.97
N ALA A 441 14.46 -5.59 -14.36
CA ALA A 441 13.50 -4.53 -14.09
C ALA A 441 12.09 -5.10 -14.04
N HIS A 442 11.26 -4.51 -13.18
CA HIS A 442 9.82 -4.70 -13.16
C HIS A 442 9.14 -3.39 -13.56
N LEU A 443 8.43 -3.42 -14.68
CA LEU A 443 7.91 -2.23 -15.36
C LEU A 443 6.37 -2.23 -15.34
N SER A 444 5.80 -1.29 -14.61
CA SER A 444 4.36 -1.04 -14.58
C SER A 444 3.97 0.03 -15.60
N THR A 445 2.75 -0.05 -16.15
CA THR A 445 2.16 1.04 -16.93
C THR A 445 1.21 1.89 -16.09
N GLY A 446 0.99 3.14 -16.50
CA GLY A 446 0.10 4.08 -15.80
C GLY A 446 -1.40 3.75 -15.87
N GLY A 447 -1.78 2.70 -16.61
CA GLY A 447 -3.16 2.26 -16.77
C GLY A 447 -3.25 0.84 -17.32
N LEU A 448 -4.48 0.34 -17.34
CA LEU A 448 -4.86 -1.00 -17.76
C LEU A 448 -4.68 -1.20 -19.27
N THR A 449 -5.07 -0.19 -20.06
CA THR A 449 -5.08 -0.27 -21.52
C THR A 449 -3.91 0.44 -22.19
N SER A 450 -2.92 0.92 -21.42
CA SER A 450 -1.82 1.75 -21.94
C SER A 450 -0.91 1.09 -22.99
N THR A 451 -0.94 -0.25 -23.10
CA THR A 451 -0.22 -1.03 -24.12
C THR A 451 -1.10 -1.51 -25.28
N SER A 452 -2.41 -1.21 -25.28
CA SER A 452 -3.38 -1.83 -26.20
C SER A 452 -3.07 -1.58 -27.68
N VAL A 453 -2.46 -0.44 -28.02
CA VAL A 453 -2.06 -0.11 -29.40
C VAL A 453 -0.66 -0.62 -29.77
N LYS A 454 0.11 -1.11 -28.79
CA LYS A 454 1.52 -1.50 -28.94
C LYS A 454 1.91 -2.69 -28.04
N PRO A 455 1.23 -3.85 -28.16
CA PRO A 455 1.45 -5.02 -27.32
C PRO A 455 2.88 -5.60 -27.43
N TRP A 456 3.55 -5.40 -28.58
CA TRP A 456 4.93 -5.83 -28.81
C TRP A 456 5.95 -5.21 -27.83
N VAL A 457 5.59 -4.14 -27.11
CA VAL A 457 6.44 -3.60 -26.03
C VAL A 457 6.57 -4.58 -24.86
N ALA A 458 5.50 -5.31 -24.52
CA ALA A 458 5.53 -6.34 -23.46
C ALA A 458 6.39 -7.55 -23.88
N GLU A 459 6.37 -7.91 -25.16
CA GLU A 459 7.26 -8.93 -25.72
C GLU A 459 8.73 -8.51 -25.64
N ALA A 460 9.04 -7.26 -26.02
CA ALA A 460 10.38 -6.71 -25.93
C ALA A 460 10.88 -6.66 -24.47
N ALA A 461 10.02 -6.29 -23.52
CA ALA A 461 10.35 -6.34 -22.09
C ALA A 461 10.67 -7.78 -21.65
N THR A 462 9.86 -8.75 -22.06
CA THR A 462 10.09 -10.17 -21.78
C THR A 462 11.42 -10.66 -22.36
N GLN A 463 11.73 -10.31 -23.61
CA GLN A 463 13.01 -10.65 -24.26
C GLN A 463 14.22 -9.99 -23.58
N ALA A 464 14.05 -8.80 -23.00
CA ALA A 464 15.09 -8.13 -22.22
C ALA A 464 15.34 -8.76 -20.84
N GLY A 465 14.49 -9.72 -20.42
CA GLY A 465 14.51 -10.35 -19.10
C GLY A 465 13.71 -9.62 -18.04
N TYR A 466 12.84 -8.68 -18.44
CA TYR A 466 12.05 -7.86 -17.53
C TYR A 466 10.68 -8.47 -17.23
N LEU A 467 10.06 -7.96 -16.18
CA LEU A 467 8.63 -8.10 -15.94
C LEU A 467 7.91 -6.86 -16.45
N MET A 468 6.71 -7.04 -17.01
CA MET A 468 5.84 -5.94 -17.37
C MET A 468 4.38 -6.25 -17.03
N GLY A 469 3.67 -5.26 -16.50
CA GLY A 469 2.28 -5.41 -16.07
C GLY A 469 1.49 -4.10 -16.06
N PRO A 470 0.16 -4.17 -16.13
CA PRO A 470 -0.70 -3.00 -16.05
C PRO A 470 -0.96 -2.56 -14.60
N TYR A 471 -1.41 -1.31 -14.45
CA TYR A 471 -2.11 -0.85 -13.27
C TYR A 471 -3.62 -1.09 -13.44
N ASP A 472 -4.21 -1.87 -12.52
CA ASP A 472 -5.63 -2.18 -12.50
C ASP A 472 -6.24 -1.85 -11.12
N SER A 473 -7.55 -1.73 -11.04
CA SER A 473 -8.26 -1.50 -9.77
C SER A 473 -9.70 -1.99 -9.85
N TYR A 474 -10.19 -2.48 -8.71
CA TYR A 474 -11.58 -2.86 -8.49
C TYR A 474 -12.15 -2.17 -7.25
N HIS A 475 -11.53 -1.06 -6.83
CA HIS A 475 -11.89 -0.32 -5.63
C HIS A 475 -13.18 0.49 -5.79
N SER A 476 -13.30 1.24 -6.90
CA SER A 476 -14.43 2.13 -7.17
C SER A 476 -15.28 1.62 -8.34
N VAL A 477 -16.59 1.87 -8.29
CA VAL A 477 -17.51 1.75 -9.42
C VAL A 477 -18.15 3.11 -9.70
N HIS A 478 -18.01 3.55 -10.94
CA HIS A 478 -18.55 4.80 -11.44
C HIS A 478 -19.81 4.54 -12.28
N ARG A 479 -20.64 5.58 -12.47
CA ARG A 479 -21.75 5.48 -13.42
C ARG A 479 -21.20 5.16 -14.81
N PRO A 480 -21.79 4.19 -15.55
CA PRO A 480 -21.31 3.79 -16.88
C PRO A 480 -21.42 4.88 -17.95
N ASP A 481 -22.28 5.89 -17.74
CA ASP A 481 -22.48 7.02 -18.66
C ASP A 481 -21.53 8.20 -18.41
N MET A 482 -20.69 8.13 -17.36
CA MET A 482 -19.69 9.16 -17.12
C MET A 482 -18.57 9.05 -18.16
N VAL A 483 -18.37 10.15 -18.89
CA VAL A 483 -17.26 10.39 -19.80
C VAL A 483 -16.46 11.60 -19.31
N SER A 484 -15.26 11.84 -19.87
CA SER A 484 -14.32 12.93 -19.54
C SER A 484 -13.50 12.76 -18.24
N ASP A 485 -12.82 13.81 -17.79
CA ASP A 485 -11.91 13.88 -16.64
C ASP A 485 -12.54 13.50 -15.28
N ASN A 486 -13.84 13.23 -15.25
CA ASN A 486 -14.60 12.84 -14.05
C ASN A 486 -14.64 11.31 -13.83
N THR A 487 -13.91 10.53 -14.62
CA THR A 487 -13.78 9.08 -14.43
C THR A 487 -12.41 8.56 -14.87
N TRP A 488 -12.10 7.31 -14.56
CA TRP A 488 -10.94 6.56 -15.06
C TRP A 488 -11.34 5.14 -15.43
N GLU A 489 -10.54 4.49 -16.28
CA GLU A 489 -10.87 3.21 -16.93
C GLU A 489 -11.12 2.06 -15.94
N THR A 490 -10.38 2.00 -14.83
CA THR A 490 -10.51 0.89 -13.87
C THR A 490 -11.80 0.95 -13.07
N ALA A 491 -12.44 2.13 -12.97
CA ALA A 491 -13.74 2.32 -12.32
C ALA A 491 -14.95 2.18 -13.26
N GLN A 492 -14.71 1.87 -14.55
CA GLN A 492 -15.78 1.68 -15.54
C GLN A 492 -16.27 0.22 -15.53
N PHE A 493 -17.54 0.08 -15.19
CA PHE A 493 -18.30 -1.17 -15.15
C PHE A 493 -19.68 -0.95 -15.80
N ASP A 494 -20.55 -1.96 -15.80
CA ASP A 494 -21.92 -1.82 -16.30
C ASP A 494 -22.89 -1.30 -15.23
N TRP A 495 -24.16 -1.13 -15.63
CA TRP A 495 -25.21 -0.63 -14.75
C TRP A 495 -25.51 -1.57 -13.58
N ASP A 496 -25.33 -2.88 -13.74
CA ASP A 496 -25.57 -3.86 -12.68
C ASP A 496 -24.53 -3.69 -11.56
N ALA A 497 -23.25 -3.58 -11.91
CA ALA A 497 -22.20 -3.28 -10.94
C ALA A 497 -22.43 -1.94 -10.21
N TYR A 498 -22.85 -0.89 -10.94
CA TYR A 498 -23.05 0.43 -10.34
C TYR A 498 -24.28 0.50 -9.41
N ASN A 499 -25.39 -0.10 -9.82
CA ASN A 499 -26.65 -0.06 -9.07
C ASN A 499 -26.61 -0.96 -7.84
N ASP A 500 -26.06 -2.17 -8.00
CA ASP A 500 -26.22 -3.24 -7.03
C ASP A 500 -24.92 -3.63 -6.34
N GLY A 501 -23.77 -3.28 -6.92
CA GLY A 501 -22.45 -3.70 -6.46
C GLY A 501 -21.81 -2.84 -5.38
N ALA A 502 -22.46 -1.79 -4.89
CA ALA A 502 -21.89 -0.90 -3.89
C ALA A 502 -21.86 -1.54 -2.49
N ILE A 503 -20.78 -1.27 -1.74
CA ILE A 503 -20.72 -1.54 -0.29
C ILE A 503 -21.67 -0.59 0.43
N ILE A 504 -22.58 -1.15 1.24
CA ILE A 504 -23.57 -0.39 2.00
C ILE A 504 -23.24 -0.40 3.49
N ARG A 505 -23.26 0.78 4.11
CA ARG A 505 -23.11 0.92 5.57
C ARG A 505 -24.35 0.42 6.30
N LYS A 506 -24.21 0.15 7.60
CA LYS A 506 -25.34 -0.21 8.49
C LYS A 506 -26.51 0.79 8.43
N ASN A 507 -26.24 2.07 8.16
CA ASN A 507 -27.26 3.11 8.02
C ASN A 507 -27.92 3.19 6.63
N GLY A 508 -27.65 2.22 5.75
CA GLY A 508 -28.21 2.13 4.39
C GLY A 508 -27.52 3.02 3.34
N GLN A 509 -26.53 3.84 3.72
CA GLN A 509 -25.84 4.71 2.77
C GLN A 509 -24.64 3.98 2.11
N PRO A 510 -24.41 4.18 0.80
CA PRO A 510 -23.24 3.61 0.13
C PRO A 510 -21.95 4.28 0.61
N ILE A 511 -20.85 3.53 0.60
CA ILE A 511 -19.53 4.11 0.82
C ILE A 511 -19.06 4.76 -0.49
N HIS A 512 -18.65 6.03 -0.41
CA HIS A 512 -18.15 6.77 -1.58
C HIS A 512 -16.78 6.24 -2.04
N GLY A 513 -16.58 6.22 -3.36
CA GLY A 513 -15.30 5.88 -3.96
C GLY A 513 -14.25 6.98 -3.80
N PHE A 514 -13.07 6.73 -4.38
CA PHE A 514 -11.96 7.68 -4.38
C PHE A 514 -12.38 9.06 -4.93
N LYS A 515 -11.83 10.15 -4.37
CA LYS A 515 -12.24 11.54 -4.63
C LYS A 515 -13.73 11.84 -4.41
N LYS A 516 -14.46 10.97 -3.70
CA LYS A 516 -15.92 11.04 -3.53
C LYS A 516 -16.70 10.90 -4.85
N ILE A 517 -16.09 10.29 -5.86
CA ILE A 517 -16.75 9.97 -7.13
C ILE A 517 -17.21 8.51 -7.08
N GLY A 518 -18.43 8.26 -7.57
CA GLY A 518 -19.01 6.92 -7.57
C GLY A 518 -19.12 6.30 -6.18
N ARG A 519 -18.99 4.98 -6.10
CA ARG A 519 -19.16 4.17 -4.90
C ARG A 519 -18.02 3.16 -4.78
N LYS A 520 -17.73 2.65 -3.58
CA LYS A 520 -16.83 1.51 -3.43
C LYS A 520 -17.52 0.23 -3.90
N LEU A 521 -16.84 -0.54 -4.75
CA LEU A 521 -17.33 -1.79 -5.29
C LEU A 521 -17.12 -2.91 -4.25
N SER A 522 -18.17 -3.67 -3.98
CA SER A 522 -18.10 -4.84 -3.09
C SER A 522 -17.21 -5.91 -3.72
N PRO A 523 -16.17 -6.40 -3.02
CA PRO A 523 -15.28 -7.42 -3.58
C PRO A 523 -16.02 -8.74 -3.85
N LEU A 524 -17.15 -8.99 -3.19
CA LEU A 524 -17.97 -10.19 -3.32
C LEU A 524 -18.57 -10.34 -4.73
N ILE A 525 -18.85 -9.23 -5.42
CA ILE A 525 -19.47 -9.25 -6.75
C ILE A 525 -18.48 -8.96 -7.89
N ALA A 526 -17.23 -8.63 -7.55
CA ALA A 526 -16.27 -8.11 -8.51
C ALA A 526 -15.65 -9.21 -9.41
N MET A 527 -15.59 -10.46 -8.95
CA MET A 527 -14.83 -11.52 -9.63
C MET A 527 -15.23 -11.79 -11.11
N PRO A 528 -16.52 -11.77 -11.50
CA PRO A 528 -16.90 -11.88 -12.91
C PRO A 528 -16.28 -10.78 -13.78
N TYR A 529 -16.24 -9.54 -13.28
CA TYR A 529 -15.63 -8.40 -13.97
C TYR A 529 -14.12 -8.54 -14.04
N VAL A 530 -13.48 -9.00 -12.96
CA VAL A 530 -12.04 -9.32 -12.93
C VAL A 530 -11.72 -10.32 -14.04
N LYS A 531 -12.42 -11.45 -14.08
CA LYS A 531 -12.18 -12.50 -15.09
C LYS A 531 -12.38 -11.97 -16.51
N LYS A 532 -13.49 -11.27 -16.77
CA LYS A 532 -13.79 -10.69 -18.10
C LYS A 532 -12.69 -9.74 -18.56
N ARG A 533 -12.31 -8.79 -17.69
CA ARG A 533 -11.31 -7.75 -17.97
C ARG A 533 -9.92 -8.37 -18.18
N VAL A 534 -9.46 -9.18 -17.24
CA VAL A 534 -8.14 -9.81 -17.28
C VAL A 534 -8.01 -10.76 -18.47
N ASN A 535 -9.03 -11.60 -18.74
CA ASN A 535 -9.01 -12.50 -19.90
C ASN A 535 -8.91 -11.73 -21.21
N LYS A 536 -9.64 -10.62 -21.35
CA LYS A 536 -9.55 -9.76 -22.55
C LYS A 536 -8.14 -9.21 -22.72
N VAL A 537 -7.60 -8.54 -21.69
CA VAL A 537 -6.28 -7.90 -21.76
C VAL A 537 -5.16 -8.92 -22.00
N THR A 538 -5.15 -10.02 -21.26
CA THR A 538 -4.09 -11.06 -21.37
C THR A 538 -4.17 -11.89 -22.65
N SER A 539 -5.30 -11.85 -23.37
CA SER A 539 -5.39 -12.45 -24.72
C SER A 539 -4.71 -11.60 -25.80
N GLU A 540 -4.46 -10.32 -25.53
CA GLU A 540 -3.90 -9.37 -26.50
C GLU A 540 -2.49 -8.91 -26.13
N VAL A 541 -2.16 -8.84 -24.85
CA VAL A 541 -0.87 -8.37 -24.35
C VAL A 541 -0.24 -9.45 -23.46
N PRO A 542 0.98 -9.92 -23.76
CA PRO A 542 1.65 -10.97 -22.99
C PRO A 542 2.32 -10.38 -21.74
N PHE A 543 1.50 -9.86 -20.83
CA PHE A 543 1.98 -9.38 -19.53
C PHE A 543 2.50 -10.53 -18.66
N THR A 544 3.48 -10.21 -17.81
CA THR A 544 4.10 -11.16 -16.86
C THR A 544 3.79 -10.81 -15.41
N SER A 545 3.28 -9.61 -15.15
CA SER A 545 2.86 -9.15 -13.83
C SER A 545 1.52 -8.42 -13.88
N TRP A 546 0.89 -8.24 -12.72
CA TRP A 546 -0.38 -7.54 -12.58
C TRP A 546 -0.44 -6.79 -11.25
N PHE A 547 -0.69 -5.48 -11.30
CA PHE A 547 -0.87 -4.66 -10.11
C PHE A 547 -2.35 -4.40 -9.86
N VAL A 548 -2.86 -4.78 -8.69
CA VAL A 548 -4.24 -4.54 -8.27
C VAL A 548 -4.26 -3.48 -7.17
N ASP A 549 -4.69 -2.28 -7.51
CA ASP A 549 -4.71 -1.15 -6.60
C ASP A 549 -5.70 -1.34 -5.43
N CYS A 550 -5.34 -0.81 -4.26
CA CYS A 550 -6.05 -0.83 -2.97
C CYS A 550 -6.36 -2.22 -2.35
N ASP A 551 -6.18 -3.33 -3.06
CA ASP A 551 -6.65 -4.65 -2.61
C ASP A 551 -5.92 -5.20 -1.38
N ALA A 552 -4.67 -4.77 -1.16
CA ALA A 552 -3.83 -5.08 0.00
C ALA A 552 -3.54 -3.84 0.88
N PHE A 553 -4.33 -2.76 0.75
CA PHE A 553 -4.11 -1.53 1.51
C PHE A 553 -4.56 -1.64 2.98
N GLY A 554 -5.47 -2.56 3.29
CA GLY A 554 -6.04 -2.72 4.64
C GLY A 554 -7.43 -2.11 4.82
N GLU A 555 -7.92 -1.40 3.81
CA GLU A 555 -9.23 -0.75 3.85
C GLU A 555 -10.37 -1.75 3.57
N VAL A 556 -10.94 -2.31 4.63
CA VAL A 556 -11.99 -3.34 4.60
C VAL A 556 -13.23 -2.86 5.35
N TYR A 557 -14.41 -3.32 4.91
CA TYR A 557 -15.69 -2.85 5.44
C TYR A 557 -16.65 -4.01 5.65
N ASP A 558 -17.51 -3.88 6.66
CA ASP A 558 -18.75 -4.65 6.70
C ASP A 558 -19.69 -4.12 5.62
N ASP A 559 -20.25 -5.04 4.82
CA ASP A 559 -21.23 -4.75 3.78
C ASP A 559 -22.63 -5.19 4.26
N TRP A 560 -23.51 -4.22 4.44
CA TRP A 560 -24.89 -4.40 4.88
C TRP A 560 -25.88 -4.40 3.71
N ASN A 561 -25.41 -4.58 2.47
CA ASN A 561 -26.27 -4.69 1.31
C ASN A 561 -27.01 -6.05 1.35
N PRO A 562 -28.36 -6.09 1.40
CA PRO A 562 -29.11 -7.34 1.54
C PRO A 562 -28.87 -8.37 0.43
N ARG A 563 -28.30 -7.95 -0.71
CA ARG A 563 -27.98 -8.84 -1.85
C ARG A 563 -26.64 -9.55 -1.72
N HIS A 564 -25.73 -9.05 -0.88
CA HIS A 564 -24.38 -9.59 -0.71
C HIS A 564 -23.79 -9.21 0.66
N GLU A 565 -24.57 -9.39 1.73
CA GLU A 565 -24.11 -9.10 3.09
C GLU A 565 -22.82 -9.85 3.41
N ALA A 566 -21.84 -9.13 3.95
CA ALA A 566 -20.49 -9.66 4.17
C ALA A 566 -19.80 -8.95 5.34
N SER A 567 -19.03 -9.71 6.12
CA SER A 567 -18.12 -9.12 7.10
C SER A 567 -16.88 -8.53 6.43
N GLN A 568 -16.10 -7.73 7.17
CA GLN A 568 -14.77 -7.29 6.75
C GLN A 568 -13.86 -8.45 6.29
N GLU A 569 -13.92 -9.58 7.00
CA GLU A 569 -13.15 -10.79 6.71
C GLU A 569 -13.58 -11.43 5.38
N ASP A 570 -14.90 -11.59 5.15
CA ASP A 570 -15.42 -12.10 3.87
C ASP A 570 -14.98 -11.21 2.70
N GLY A 571 -15.02 -9.89 2.91
CA GLY A 571 -14.56 -8.90 1.94
C GLY A 571 -13.06 -9.03 1.65
N ALA A 572 -12.22 -9.17 2.67
CA ALA A 572 -10.78 -9.39 2.53
C ALA A 572 -10.50 -10.69 1.76
N ASN A 573 -11.14 -11.80 2.14
CA ASN A 573 -10.99 -13.10 1.49
C ASN A 573 -11.39 -13.08 0.00
N ALA A 574 -12.42 -12.32 -0.37
CA ALA A 574 -12.79 -12.13 -1.78
C ALA A 574 -11.70 -11.40 -2.59
N ARG A 575 -11.00 -10.43 -1.98
CA ARG A 575 -9.83 -9.75 -2.58
C ARG A 575 -8.65 -10.70 -2.73
N LEU A 576 -8.35 -11.48 -1.68
CA LEU A 576 -7.30 -12.49 -1.73
C LEU A 576 -7.57 -13.52 -2.83
N GLY A 577 -8.82 -14.00 -2.93
CA GLY A 577 -9.22 -14.99 -3.93
C GLY A 577 -9.01 -14.53 -5.37
N ARG A 578 -9.27 -13.26 -5.69
CA ARG A 578 -9.00 -12.74 -7.05
C ARG A 578 -7.52 -12.55 -7.34
N MET A 579 -6.72 -12.12 -6.36
CA MET A 579 -5.27 -12.03 -6.50
C MET A 579 -4.63 -13.41 -6.63
N GLN A 580 -5.11 -14.40 -5.87
CA GLN A 580 -4.68 -15.80 -5.99
C GLN A 580 -5.03 -16.38 -7.37
N TRP A 581 -6.23 -16.09 -7.90
CA TRP A 581 -6.60 -16.51 -9.25
C TRP A 581 -5.69 -15.91 -10.33
N LEU A 582 -5.34 -14.63 -10.22
CA LEU A 582 -4.37 -14.00 -11.12
C LEU A 582 -3.02 -14.74 -11.08
N ALA A 583 -2.56 -15.08 -9.89
CA ALA A 583 -1.26 -15.72 -9.75
C ALA A 583 -1.27 -17.19 -10.23
N GLN A 584 -2.27 -17.97 -9.84
CA GLN A 584 -2.31 -19.41 -10.10
C GLN A 584 -2.92 -19.79 -11.45
N SER A 585 -3.98 -19.09 -11.89
CA SER A 585 -4.67 -19.40 -13.16
C SER A 585 -4.15 -18.59 -14.34
N LYS A 586 -3.51 -17.43 -14.10
CA LYS A 586 -2.88 -16.62 -15.15
C LYS A 586 -1.36 -16.63 -15.12
N HIS A 587 -0.75 -17.27 -14.12
CA HIS A 587 0.71 -17.35 -13.96
C HIS A 587 1.37 -15.96 -13.93
N LEU A 588 0.65 -14.96 -13.42
CA LEU A 588 1.11 -13.58 -13.32
C LEU A 588 1.78 -13.35 -11.97
N VAL A 589 2.81 -12.53 -11.97
CA VAL A 589 3.39 -11.99 -10.73
C VAL A 589 2.45 -10.90 -10.21
N VAL A 590 1.79 -11.12 -9.08
CA VAL A 590 0.74 -10.23 -8.57
C VAL A 590 1.28 -9.32 -7.48
N GLY A 591 0.86 -8.06 -7.51
CA GLY A 591 1.10 -7.11 -6.43
C GLY A 591 -0.04 -6.12 -6.25
N SER A 592 0.04 -5.32 -5.18
CA SER A 592 -1.01 -4.38 -4.81
C SER A 592 -0.45 -3.14 -4.14
N GLU A 593 -1.26 -2.08 -4.06
CA GLU A 593 -1.00 -0.95 -3.18
C GLU A 593 -1.03 -1.39 -1.72
N GLY A 594 -0.18 -0.77 -0.91
CA GLY A 594 0.03 -1.15 0.47
C GLY A 594 0.84 -2.42 0.54
N GLY A 595 0.35 -3.39 1.30
CA GLY A 595 1.08 -4.58 1.68
C GLY A 595 0.68 -5.05 3.07
N SER A 596 -0.57 -4.84 3.49
CA SER A 596 -1.04 -5.36 4.78
C SER A 596 -0.81 -6.86 4.84
N ALA A 597 -0.33 -7.35 5.99
CA ALA A 597 0.17 -8.71 6.15
C ALA A 597 -0.84 -9.80 5.79
N TYR A 598 -2.15 -9.54 5.91
CA TYR A 598 -3.19 -10.48 5.47
C TYR A 598 -3.13 -10.82 3.97
N ALA A 599 -2.57 -9.93 3.14
CA ALA A 599 -2.39 -10.15 1.72
C ALA A 599 -1.06 -10.80 1.38
N SER A 600 -0.13 -10.88 2.33
CA SER A 600 1.18 -11.48 2.13
C SER A 600 1.13 -12.91 1.59
N PRO A 601 0.13 -13.78 1.87
CA PRO A 601 0.11 -15.12 1.27
C PRO A 601 -0.06 -15.14 -0.26
N VAL A 602 -0.65 -14.10 -0.86
CA VAL A 602 -1.04 -14.12 -2.29
C VAL A 602 -0.28 -13.12 -3.17
N ILE A 603 0.25 -12.03 -2.60
CA ILE A 603 1.02 -11.03 -3.37
C ILE A 603 2.52 -11.35 -3.35
N SER A 604 3.20 -11.08 -4.46
CA SER A 604 4.67 -11.15 -4.57
C SER A 604 5.32 -9.79 -4.36
N PHE A 605 4.60 -8.69 -4.61
CA PHE A 605 5.12 -7.34 -4.44
C PHE A 605 4.09 -6.33 -3.96
N ALA A 606 4.57 -5.22 -3.39
CA ALA A 606 3.73 -4.21 -2.77
C ALA A 606 4.27 -2.79 -2.99
N HIS A 607 3.41 -1.84 -3.36
CA HIS A 607 3.77 -0.42 -3.56
C HIS A 607 3.25 0.42 -2.40
N GLY A 608 4.13 1.16 -1.71
CA GLY A 608 3.75 2.13 -0.68
C GLY A 608 4.20 1.81 0.74
N MET A 609 4.84 0.67 0.96
CA MET A 609 5.36 0.32 2.29
C MET A 609 6.59 1.15 2.66
N MET A 610 7.48 1.41 1.70
CA MET A 610 8.72 2.14 1.99
C MET A 610 8.49 3.65 2.16
N SER A 611 7.72 4.24 1.25
CA SER A 611 7.17 5.59 1.39
C SER A 611 5.70 5.56 0.99
N PRO A 612 4.79 5.95 1.91
CA PRO A 612 3.35 5.90 1.64
C PRO A 612 2.92 7.05 0.73
N VAL A 613 1.63 7.21 0.50
CA VAL A 613 1.09 8.45 -0.07
C VAL A 613 1.45 9.63 0.85
N ILE A 614 2.05 10.68 0.28
CA ILE A 614 2.47 11.88 1.03
C ILE A 614 1.68 13.10 0.55
N GLY A 615 0.95 13.73 1.47
CA GLY A 615 0.39 15.07 1.26
C GLY A 615 -0.61 15.19 0.11
N TRP A 616 -1.40 14.16 -0.23
CA TRP A 616 -2.47 14.25 -1.24
C TRP A 616 -3.48 15.39 -0.96
N GLY A 617 -3.69 15.73 0.32
CA GLY A 617 -4.53 16.83 0.78
C GLY A 617 -3.83 18.17 0.99
N ASP A 618 -2.49 18.23 0.85
CA ASP A 618 -1.74 19.47 1.06
C ASP A 618 -1.96 20.44 -0.12
N PRO A 619 -2.48 21.65 0.12
CA PRO A 619 -2.70 22.62 -0.96
C PRO A 619 -1.40 23.05 -1.65
N LEU A 620 -0.27 23.06 -0.94
CA LEU A 620 1.03 23.47 -1.49
C LEU A 620 1.57 22.49 -2.54
N HIS A 621 1.11 21.24 -2.52
CA HIS A 621 1.42 20.25 -3.55
C HIS A 621 0.66 20.48 -4.86
N LYS A 622 -0.43 21.26 -4.83
CA LYS A 622 -1.33 21.53 -5.97
C LYS A 622 -1.19 22.95 -6.52
N ASP A 623 -0.79 23.90 -5.68
CA ASP A 623 -0.55 25.29 -6.07
C ASP A 623 0.67 25.40 -6.99
N ARG A 624 0.46 25.83 -8.25
CA ARG A 624 1.53 25.96 -9.26
C ARG A 624 2.61 26.98 -8.90
N SER A 625 2.32 27.93 -8.02
CA SER A 625 3.28 28.94 -7.55
C SER A 625 4.17 28.44 -6.41
N SER A 626 3.75 27.37 -5.74
CA SER A 626 4.49 26.76 -4.63
C SER A 626 5.75 26.05 -5.13
N LYS A 627 6.85 26.20 -4.39
CA LYS A 627 8.07 25.40 -4.62
C LYS A 627 7.85 23.90 -4.40
N TYR A 628 6.79 23.53 -3.66
CA TYR A 628 6.38 22.14 -3.40
C TYR A 628 5.38 21.60 -4.43
N TYR A 629 5.07 22.37 -5.49
CA TYR A 629 4.15 21.92 -6.54
C TYR A 629 4.65 20.66 -7.24
N LEU A 630 3.96 19.54 -7.02
CA LEU A 630 4.41 18.21 -7.47
C LEU A 630 4.51 18.10 -8.99
N GLY A 631 3.76 18.92 -9.74
CA GLY A 631 3.69 18.92 -11.19
C GLY A 631 2.30 18.56 -11.73
N ALA A 632 2.10 18.76 -13.04
CA ALA A 632 0.83 18.47 -13.71
C ALA A 632 0.77 17.02 -14.23
N TRP A 633 -0.42 16.53 -14.57
CA TRP A 633 -0.61 15.25 -15.26
C TRP A 633 -0.24 15.30 -16.76
N TYR A 634 -0.06 16.51 -17.31
CA TYR A 634 0.39 16.74 -18.68
C TYR A 634 1.91 17.01 -18.72
N PRO A 635 2.63 16.61 -19.80
CA PRO A 635 2.14 15.75 -20.87
C PRO A 635 1.99 14.29 -20.41
N GLU A 636 1.01 13.58 -20.98
CA GLU A 636 0.66 12.18 -20.63
C GLU A 636 1.85 11.20 -20.70
N ASN A 637 2.85 11.52 -21.52
CA ASN A 637 4.00 10.69 -21.84
C ASN A 637 5.24 10.99 -20.98
N ALA A 638 5.18 12.05 -20.17
CA ALA A 638 6.12 12.38 -19.11
C ALA A 638 5.44 13.31 -18.07
N PRO A 639 4.44 12.83 -17.30
CA PRO A 639 3.66 13.71 -16.43
C PRO A 639 4.53 14.38 -15.37
N GLY A 640 4.46 15.71 -15.28
CA GLY A 640 5.25 16.47 -14.31
C GLY A 640 5.07 15.99 -12.86
N ILE A 641 3.87 15.52 -12.50
CA ILE A 641 3.59 14.98 -11.15
C ILE A 641 4.56 13.85 -10.75
N PHE A 642 5.11 13.09 -11.70
CA PHE A 642 6.13 12.06 -11.46
C PHE A 642 7.54 12.52 -11.84
N PHE A 643 7.68 13.18 -12.99
CA PHE A 643 9.00 13.47 -13.58
C PHE A 643 9.67 14.75 -13.07
N LYS A 644 8.92 15.67 -12.45
CA LYS A 644 9.47 16.93 -11.92
C LYS A 644 10.08 16.68 -10.52
N PRO A 645 11.40 16.85 -10.33
CA PRO A 645 11.99 16.85 -8.99
C PRO A 645 11.55 18.10 -8.24
N VAL A 646 11.21 17.95 -6.97
CA VAL A 646 10.75 19.03 -6.09
C VAL A 646 11.30 18.86 -4.68
N PRO A 647 11.48 19.91 -3.88
CA PRO A 647 11.74 19.72 -2.46
C PRO A 647 10.51 19.13 -1.75
N LEU A 648 10.72 18.34 -0.71
CA LEU A 648 9.70 17.91 0.24
C LEU A 648 9.67 18.85 1.46
N GLN A 649 8.49 19.04 2.06
CA GLN A 649 8.33 19.84 3.29
C GLN A 649 8.91 19.11 4.50
N GLU A 650 9.53 19.84 5.43
CA GLU A 650 10.20 19.30 6.62
C GLU A 650 9.33 18.33 7.43
N LYS A 651 8.07 18.68 7.69
CA LYS A 651 7.11 17.82 8.40
C LYS A 651 6.94 16.42 7.78
N TYR A 652 7.15 16.28 6.47
CA TYR A 652 7.09 15.00 5.78
C TYR A 652 8.46 14.31 5.73
N ILE A 653 9.56 15.07 5.74
CA ILE A 653 10.91 14.54 5.90
C ILE A 653 11.03 13.88 7.27
N ASP A 654 10.65 14.58 8.34
CA ASP A 654 10.68 14.08 9.72
C ASP A 654 9.89 12.78 9.89
N LEU A 655 8.73 12.67 9.23
CA LEU A 655 7.88 11.48 9.36
C LEU A 655 8.36 10.30 8.51
N TYR A 656 8.79 10.54 7.27
CA TYR A 656 8.94 9.47 6.28
C TYR A 656 10.36 9.27 5.75
N TYR A 657 11.26 10.23 5.94
CA TYR A 657 12.64 10.17 5.43
C TYR A 657 13.71 10.39 6.50
N ASN A 658 13.36 10.78 7.72
CA ASN A 658 14.30 10.81 8.83
C ASN A 658 14.68 9.38 9.25
N PRO A 659 15.93 8.94 9.08
CA PRO A 659 16.33 7.57 9.36
C PRO A 659 16.28 7.22 10.86
N THR A 660 16.30 8.21 11.77
CA THR A 660 16.31 7.95 13.22
C THR A 660 14.96 7.51 13.78
N VAL A 661 13.87 7.70 13.03
CA VAL A 661 12.51 7.31 13.43
C VAL A 661 11.95 6.13 12.62
N ARG A 662 12.82 5.44 11.88
CA ARG A 662 12.45 4.36 10.97
C ARG A 662 13.04 3.03 11.39
N LEU A 663 12.29 1.97 11.16
CA LEU A 663 12.74 0.59 11.34
C LEU A 663 12.27 -0.28 10.17
N PRO A 664 13.08 -1.26 9.73
CA PRO A 664 12.70 -2.22 8.70
C PRO A 664 11.85 -3.37 9.30
N LEU A 665 10.75 -3.04 9.97
CA LEU A 665 9.89 -4.04 10.62
C LEU A 665 9.20 -4.94 9.59
N TYR A 666 8.77 -4.36 8.47
CA TYR A 666 8.13 -5.13 7.41
C TYR A 666 9.11 -6.11 6.76
N GLN A 667 10.33 -5.66 6.43
CA GLN A 667 11.39 -6.59 6.01
C GLN A 667 11.65 -7.67 7.06
N ALA A 668 11.82 -7.30 8.32
CA ALA A 668 12.12 -8.28 9.38
C ALA A 668 11.04 -9.38 9.50
N ALA A 669 9.77 -9.06 9.22
CA ALA A 669 8.73 -10.08 9.26
C ALA A 669 8.54 -10.83 7.94
N LEU A 670 8.61 -10.15 6.79
CA LEU A 670 8.10 -10.63 5.51
C LEU A 670 9.06 -10.45 4.31
N HIS A 671 10.36 -10.21 4.54
CA HIS A 671 11.37 -9.98 3.48
C HIS A 671 11.33 -11.01 2.35
N ASP A 672 11.32 -12.29 2.73
CA ASP A 672 11.30 -13.45 1.85
C ASP A 672 9.88 -13.92 1.49
N SER A 673 8.87 -13.10 1.77
CA SER A 673 7.48 -13.30 1.37
C SER A 673 6.99 -12.23 0.38
N VAL A 674 7.30 -10.95 0.59
CA VAL A 674 6.79 -9.86 -0.26
C VAL A 674 7.88 -8.83 -0.53
N ILE A 675 8.13 -8.56 -1.81
CA ILE A 675 9.05 -7.49 -2.23
C ILE A 675 8.31 -6.15 -2.19
N THR A 676 8.66 -5.27 -1.25
CA THR A 676 7.99 -3.97 -1.10
C THR A 676 8.77 -2.83 -1.75
N THR A 677 8.12 -1.69 -2.01
CA THR A 677 8.79 -0.47 -2.50
C THR A 677 7.97 0.79 -2.17
N HIS A 678 8.38 1.91 -2.73
CA HIS A 678 7.73 3.21 -2.65
C HIS A 678 6.33 3.21 -3.28
N HIS A 679 5.46 4.13 -2.84
CA HIS A 679 4.26 4.46 -3.59
C HIS A 679 4.67 5.16 -4.90
N TRP A 680 3.98 4.89 -6.01
CA TRP A 680 4.37 5.40 -7.35
C TRP A 680 4.36 6.93 -7.49
N GLY A 681 3.80 7.66 -6.53
CA GLY A 681 3.93 9.11 -6.43
C GLY A 681 5.27 9.61 -5.87
N ASN A 682 6.05 8.74 -5.23
CA ASN A 682 7.21 9.08 -4.41
C ASN A 682 8.45 8.27 -4.80
N GLY A 683 8.70 8.09 -6.10
CA GLY A 683 9.88 7.39 -6.59
C GLY A 683 11.20 8.01 -6.12
N THR A 684 12.29 7.25 -6.24
CA THR A 684 13.61 7.52 -5.63
C THR A 684 14.13 8.94 -5.84
N LEU A 685 13.96 9.49 -7.05
CA LEU A 685 14.46 10.82 -7.44
C LEU A 685 13.39 11.93 -7.41
N LYS A 686 12.23 11.67 -6.79
CA LYS A 686 11.12 12.64 -6.74
C LYS A 686 11.48 13.87 -5.91
N TYR A 687 12.12 13.64 -4.76
CA TYR A 687 12.38 14.68 -3.76
C TYR A 687 13.86 15.00 -3.66
N ASN A 688 14.27 16.17 -4.18
CA ASN A 688 15.68 16.53 -4.35
C ASN A 688 16.43 16.87 -3.04
N ASN A 689 15.72 17.02 -1.93
CA ASN A 689 16.29 17.24 -0.60
C ASN A 689 16.26 15.98 0.27
N THR A 690 15.81 14.83 -0.26
CA THR A 690 15.81 13.53 0.44
C THR A 690 16.29 12.36 -0.43
N ASP A 691 16.70 12.60 -1.67
CA ASP A 691 17.10 11.55 -2.63
C ASP A 691 18.27 10.70 -2.11
N ASN A 692 19.33 11.32 -1.59
CA ASN A 692 20.44 10.60 -0.98
C ASN A 692 19.97 9.71 0.18
N THR A 693 19.21 10.25 1.13
CA THR A 693 18.67 9.45 2.26
C THR A 693 17.78 8.31 1.76
N THR A 694 16.98 8.55 0.72
CA THR A 694 16.13 7.53 0.11
C THR A 694 16.97 6.39 -0.45
N MET A 695 18.00 6.70 -1.24
CA MET A 695 18.91 5.71 -1.82
C MET A 695 19.71 4.94 -0.77
N LEU A 696 20.09 5.59 0.34
CA LEU A 696 20.73 4.88 1.43
C LEU A 696 19.77 3.92 2.14
N LEU A 697 18.52 4.34 2.38
CA LEU A 697 17.50 3.47 2.99
C LEU A 697 17.09 2.30 2.08
N GLU A 698 16.96 2.52 0.77
CA GLU A 698 16.66 1.47 -0.22
C GLU A 698 17.69 0.32 -0.14
N ILE A 699 18.97 0.65 -0.04
CA ILE A 699 20.04 -0.35 0.07
C ILE A 699 20.11 -0.95 1.48
N LEU A 700 20.01 -0.13 2.54
CA LEU A 700 20.06 -0.59 3.93
C LEU A 700 18.94 -1.60 4.23
N TYR A 701 17.73 -1.33 3.74
CA TYR A 701 16.55 -2.18 3.95
C TYR A 701 16.38 -3.22 2.85
N ASN A 702 17.24 -3.22 1.82
CA ASN A 702 17.14 -4.10 0.66
C ASN A 702 15.77 -4.02 -0.04
N VAL A 703 15.30 -2.79 -0.24
CA VAL A 703 14.05 -2.42 -0.91
C VAL A 703 14.35 -1.94 -2.33
N PRO A 704 13.70 -2.46 -3.39
CA PRO A 704 13.96 -2.04 -4.75
C PRO A 704 13.63 -0.56 -4.99
N PRO A 705 14.54 0.16 -5.66
CA PRO A 705 14.32 1.56 -6.01
C PRO A 705 13.23 1.68 -7.09
N MET A 706 12.54 2.82 -7.10
CA MET A 706 11.44 3.08 -8.02
C MET A 706 11.69 4.31 -8.89
N PHE A 707 11.66 4.13 -10.21
CA PHE A 707 11.87 5.19 -11.19
C PHE A 707 10.70 5.37 -12.15
N HIS A 708 10.63 6.53 -12.81
CA HIS A 708 9.71 6.78 -13.91
C HIS A 708 10.51 6.97 -15.19
N PHE A 709 10.13 6.26 -16.25
CA PHE A 709 10.91 6.24 -17.48
C PHE A 709 10.19 6.95 -18.63
N SER A 710 10.93 7.87 -19.23
CA SER A 710 10.73 8.33 -20.60
C SER A 710 12.12 8.46 -21.24
N PRO A 711 12.26 8.31 -22.56
CA PRO A 711 13.56 8.39 -23.22
C PRO A 711 14.30 9.70 -22.92
N THR A 712 13.56 10.80 -22.80
CA THR A 712 14.13 12.13 -22.56
C THR A 712 14.55 12.33 -21.10
N ALA A 713 13.75 11.88 -20.12
CA ALA A 713 14.12 11.99 -18.70
C ALA A 713 15.24 11.03 -18.32
N PHE A 714 15.18 9.78 -18.79
CA PHE A 714 16.15 8.74 -18.46
C PHE A 714 17.57 9.13 -18.88
N ARG A 715 17.75 9.73 -20.07
CA ARG A 715 19.07 10.21 -20.52
C ARG A 715 19.73 11.17 -19.53
N LYS A 716 18.96 12.01 -18.83
CA LYS A 716 19.47 12.98 -17.86
C LYS A 716 19.87 12.34 -16.53
N GLN A 717 19.28 11.19 -16.19
CA GLN A 717 19.44 10.49 -14.91
C GLN A 717 20.10 9.11 -15.08
N LYS A 718 20.60 8.78 -16.27
CA LYS A 718 21.09 7.44 -16.62
C LYS A 718 22.17 6.96 -15.67
N SER A 719 23.15 7.82 -15.36
CA SER A 719 24.31 7.44 -14.53
C SER A 719 23.89 7.07 -13.11
N ILE A 720 23.08 7.91 -12.46
CA ILE A 720 22.61 7.67 -11.09
C ILE A 720 21.72 6.43 -11.02
N ILE A 721 20.78 6.28 -11.97
CA ILE A 721 19.87 5.12 -12.02
C ILE A 721 20.66 3.82 -12.25
N ALA A 722 21.56 3.80 -13.25
CA ALA A 722 22.32 2.59 -13.58
C ALA A 722 23.24 2.14 -12.43
N LYS A 723 23.97 3.09 -11.81
CA LYS A 723 24.86 2.81 -10.67
C LYS A 723 24.07 2.28 -9.47
N HIS A 724 22.93 2.90 -9.16
CA HIS A 724 22.11 2.47 -8.04
C HIS A 724 21.46 1.10 -8.28
N ALA A 725 20.95 0.87 -9.49
CA ALA A 725 20.40 -0.42 -9.91
C ALA A 725 21.43 -1.55 -9.82
N GLU A 726 22.69 -1.30 -10.20
CA GLU A 726 23.77 -2.28 -10.09
C GLU A 726 24.04 -2.69 -8.63
N VAL A 727 24.10 -1.72 -7.71
CA VAL A 727 24.34 -1.99 -6.29
C VAL A 727 23.17 -2.77 -5.69
N PHE A 728 21.94 -2.36 -5.99
CA PHE A 728 20.74 -3.08 -5.54
C PHE A 728 20.69 -4.51 -6.07
N ASP A 729 20.94 -4.73 -7.37
CA ASP A 729 20.94 -6.06 -8.00
C ASP A 729 21.91 -7.02 -7.29
N LYS A 730 23.15 -6.57 -7.04
CA LYS A 730 24.18 -7.37 -6.36
C LYS A 730 23.74 -7.81 -4.96
N LEU A 731 23.19 -6.89 -4.17
CA LEU A 731 22.73 -7.17 -2.81
C LEU A 731 21.51 -8.08 -2.83
N HIS A 732 20.43 -7.61 -3.45
CA HIS A 732 19.13 -8.30 -3.42
C HIS A 732 19.22 -9.71 -4.03
N THR A 733 20.06 -9.94 -5.04
CA THR A 733 20.26 -11.30 -5.59
C THR A 733 20.75 -12.30 -4.54
N GLN A 734 21.52 -11.87 -3.54
CA GLN A 734 22.00 -12.74 -2.48
C GLN A 734 21.04 -12.86 -1.30
N THR A 735 20.22 -11.83 -1.06
CA THR A 735 19.45 -11.69 0.17
C THR A 735 17.95 -11.83 0.00
N TRP A 736 17.39 -11.88 -1.22
CA TRP A 736 15.93 -11.88 -1.47
C TRP A 736 15.15 -12.98 -0.72
N ASN A 737 15.78 -14.12 -0.42
CA ASN A 737 15.18 -15.22 0.32
C ASN A 737 15.86 -15.44 1.69
N LYS A 738 16.52 -14.41 2.21
CA LYS A 738 17.26 -14.44 3.48
C LYS A 738 16.58 -13.52 4.47
N PRO A 739 16.05 -14.03 5.59
CA PRO A 739 15.44 -13.18 6.60
C PRO A 739 16.37 -12.04 7.06
N LEU A 740 15.80 -10.86 7.30
CA LEU A 740 16.50 -9.76 7.98
C LEU A 740 16.53 -10.05 9.49
N ILE A 741 17.72 -10.35 10.04
CA ILE A 741 17.87 -10.89 11.39
C ILE A 741 18.34 -9.86 12.42
N SER A 742 18.90 -8.71 12.01
CA SER A 742 19.27 -7.65 12.97
C SER A 742 19.23 -6.27 12.36
N PHE A 743 18.88 -5.28 13.18
CA PHE A 743 19.04 -3.85 12.93
C PHE A 743 19.67 -3.20 14.16
N GLU A 744 20.69 -2.36 13.97
CA GLU A 744 21.43 -1.70 15.04
C GLU A 744 21.67 -0.23 14.71
N PHE A 745 21.48 0.67 15.68
CA PHE A 745 22.08 2.00 15.68
C PHE A 745 23.51 1.88 16.21
N LEU A 746 24.49 2.23 15.38
CA LEU A 746 25.93 2.14 15.70
C LEU A 746 26.51 3.46 16.23
N SER A 747 25.74 4.55 16.18
CA SER A 747 26.10 5.86 16.72
C SER A 747 25.02 6.39 17.65
N ASP A 748 25.42 7.20 18.63
CA ASP A 748 24.51 7.78 19.65
C ASP A 748 23.42 8.68 19.03
N ASN A 749 23.70 9.29 17.88
CA ASN A 749 22.74 10.12 17.13
C ASN A 749 21.85 9.30 16.18
N GLU A 750 21.94 7.97 16.20
CA GLU A 750 21.11 7.04 15.42
C GLU A 750 21.31 7.15 13.88
N LEU A 751 22.32 7.92 13.40
CA LEU A 751 22.59 8.16 11.98
C LEU A 751 23.57 7.18 11.33
N LEU A 752 24.27 6.36 12.10
CA LEU A 752 25.03 5.22 11.60
C LEU A 752 24.23 3.96 11.89
N GLN A 753 23.77 3.27 10.85
CA GLN A 753 22.81 2.18 10.97
C GLN A 753 23.32 0.93 10.27
N GLN A 754 23.00 -0.24 10.82
CA GLN A 754 23.40 -1.51 10.22
C GLN A 754 22.25 -2.52 10.18
N THR A 755 22.12 -3.20 9.04
CA THR A 755 21.30 -4.41 8.89
C THR A 755 22.17 -5.65 8.67
N ARG A 756 21.70 -6.81 9.15
CA ARG A 756 22.28 -8.11 8.80
C ARG A 756 21.20 -9.08 8.37
N PHE A 757 21.48 -9.78 7.28
CA PHE A 757 20.63 -10.83 6.73
C PHE A 757 21.16 -12.20 7.13
N GLU A 758 20.25 -13.18 7.20
CA GLU A 758 20.64 -14.57 7.33
C GLU A 758 21.67 -14.95 6.24
N GLY A 759 22.67 -15.74 6.61
CA GLY A 759 23.81 -16.03 5.75
C GLY A 759 24.94 -15.00 5.84
N GLY A 760 24.80 -13.91 6.61
CA GLY A 760 25.93 -13.05 6.99
C GLY A 760 26.17 -11.82 6.13
N THR A 761 25.29 -11.51 5.18
CA THR A 761 25.34 -10.23 4.45
C THR A 761 25.09 -9.09 5.43
N THR A 762 25.97 -8.10 5.45
CA THR A 762 25.93 -6.94 6.35
C THR A 762 25.92 -5.65 5.53
N VAL A 763 25.04 -4.70 5.88
CA VAL A 763 24.97 -3.38 5.25
C VAL A 763 25.05 -2.33 6.35
N ILE A 764 25.94 -1.34 6.20
CA ILE A 764 26.09 -0.20 7.11
C ILE A 764 25.86 1.08 6.30
N ALA A 765 24.93 1.92 6.74
CA ALA A 765 24.64 3.21 6.13
C ALA A 765 25.02 4.35 7.08
N ASN A 766 25.75 5.33 6.54
CA ASN A 766 26.09 6.57 7.22
C ASN A 766 25.21 7.70 6.66
N PHE A 767 24.18 8.07 7.41
CA PHE A 767 23.29 9.19 7.13
C PHE A 767 23.84 10.53 7.64
N ASP A 768 24.95 10.51 8.37
CA ASP A 768 25.59 11.70 8.91
C ASP A 768 26.31 12.51 7.82
N SER A 769 26.63 13.74 8.18
CA SER A 769 27.51 14.67 7.47
C SER A 769 28.99 14.47 7.75
N ILE A 770 29.35 13.61 8.71
CA ILE A 770 30.72 13.25 9.07
C ILE A 770 31.02 11.79 8.77
N ALA A 771 32.30 11.46 8.58
CA ALA A 771 32.74 10.08 8.42
C ALA A 771 32.73 9.36 9.78
N HIS A 772 32.48 8.05 9.76
CA HIS A 772 32.54 7.19 10.94
C HIS A 772 33.48 6.02 10.68
N THR A 773 34.26 5.61 11.68
CA THR A 773 35.18 4.46 11.57
C THR A 773 34.76 3.36 12.53
N ILE A 774 34.52 2.15 12.01
CA ILE A 774 34.18 0.95 12.79
C ILE A 774 35.15 -0.17 12.39
N ASN A 775 35.89 -0.72 13.35
CA ASN A 775 36.83 -1.84 13.11
C ASN A 775 37.73 -1.60 11.87
N ASP A 776 38.40 -0.44 11.82
CA ASP A 776 39.26 0.03 10.73
C ASP A 776 38.58 0.30 9.37
N LEU A 777 37.25 0.13 9.26
CA LEU A 777 36.46 0.53 8.11
C LEU A 777 35.95 1.97 8.28
N THR A 778 36.42 2.89 7.44
CA THR A 778 35.86 4.24 7.35
C THR A 778 34.67 4.27 6.38
N ILE A 779 33.54 4.78 6.88
CA ILE A 779 32.30 4.95 6.13
C ILE A 779 32.09 6.45 5.93
N GLU A 780 32.31 6.90 4.70
CA GLU A 780 32.23 8.30 4.31
C GLU A 780 30.84 8.92 4.60
N PRO A 781 30.74 10.25 4.77
CA PRO A 781 29.46 10.92 4.92
C PRO A 781 28.52 10.59 3.76
N ARG A 782 27.25 10.35 4.08
CA ARG A 782 26.18 10.12 3.10
C ARG A 782 26.48 8.96 2.15
N SER A 783 26.97 7.85 2.72
CA SER A 783 27.41 6.66 1.97
C SER A 783 27.05 5.36 2.68
N ILE A 784 27.24 4.24 1.99
CA ILE A 784 27.05 2.88 2.50
C ILE A 784 28.34 2.09 2.36
N ALA A 785 28.55 1.16 3.29
CA ALA A 785 29.44 0.03 3.13
C ALA A 785 28.63 -1.28 3.27
N TYR A 786 28.79 -2.23 2.34
CA TYR A 786 28.17 -3.54 2.45
C TYR A 786 29.18 -4.66 2.23
N LYS A 787 28.94 -5.80 2.89
CA LYS A 787 29.72 -7.03 2.76
C LYS A 787 28.77 -8.18 2.50
N LEU A 788 28.93 -8.82 1.35
CA LEU A 788 28.15 -9.99 0.95
C LEU A 788 28.67 -11.26 1.64
N THR A 789 27.82 -12.28 1.78
CA THR A 789 28.13 -13.55 2.47
C THR A 789 29.47 -14.19 2.04
N ASN A 790 29.83 -14.08 0.76
CA ASN A 790 31.03 -14.70 0.19
C ASN A 790 32.21 -13.72 -0.01
N GLN A 791 32.19 -12.58 0.68
CA GLN A 791 33.24 -11.55 0.54
C GLN A 791 33.95 -11.31 1.88
N SER A 792 35.28 -11.16 1.82
CA SER A 792 36.11 -10.75 2.95
C SER A 792 35.93 -9.28 3.29
N ASP A 793 35.87 -8.44 2.25
CA ASP A 793 35.99 -6.99 2.37
C ASP A 793 34.65 -6.28 2.12
N PHE A 794 34.50 -5.12 2.74
CA PHE A 794 33.37 -4.23 2.49
C PHE A 794 33.55 -3.49 1.16
N VAL A 795 32.45 -3.36 0.41
CA VAL A 795 32.35 -2.50 -0.77
C VAL A 795 31.62 -1.22 -0.38
N THR A 796 32.17 -0.07 -0.75
CA THR A 796 31.55 1.23 -0.47
C THR A 796 30.74 1.74 -1.65
N TYR A 797 29.64 2.42 -1.35
CA TYR A 797 28.75 3.03 -2.31
C TYR A 797 28.32 4.42 -1.83
N LYS A 798 28.56 5.42 -2.67
CA LYS A 798 28.03 6.78 -2.50
C LYS A 798 27.09 7.08 -3.68
N PRO A 799 25.80 7.34 -3.40
CA PRO A 799 24.80 7.73 -4.40
C PRO A 799 25.26 8.84 -5.35
#